data_AF-A0A2K6Q3W9-F1
#
_entry.id   AF-A0A2K6Q3W9-F1
#
_cell.length_a   1.000
_cell.length_b   1.000
_cell.length_c   1.000
_cell.angle_alpha   90.00
_cell.angle_beta   90.00
_cell.angle_gamma   90.00
#
_symmetry.space_group_name_H-M   'P 1'
#
loop_
_entity.id
_entity.type
_entity.pdbx_description
1 polymer ?
#
loop_
_entity_poly.entity_id
_entity_poly.type
_entity_poly.pdbx_seq_one_letter_code
_entity_poly.pdbx_strand_id
1 'polypeptide(L)'
;MRWLLLYHALCFSLSKASAHTVELNDMFGQIQSPGYPDSYPSDSEVTWNITVPDGFRIKLYFMHFNLESSYLCEYDYVKVETEDQVLATFCGRETTDTEQTPGQEVVLSPGSFMSITFRSDFSNEERFTGFDAHYMAVDVDECKEREDEELSCDHYCHNYIGGYYCSCRFGYILHTDNRTCRVECSDNLFTQRTGVITSPDFPNPYPKSSECLYTIELEEGFMVNLQFEDIFDIEDHPEVPCPYDYIKIKVGPKVLGPFCGEKAPEPISTQSHSVLILFHSDNSGENRGWRLSYRAAGNECPELQPPVHGKIEPSQAKYSFKDQVLVSCDTGYKVLKDNVEMDTFQIECLKDGTWSNKIPTCKIVDCRAPGELEHGLVTFSTRNNLTTYKSEIRYSCQEPYYKMLNNITGIYTCSAQGVWMNKVLGRSLPTCLPVCGLPKFSRKLMARIFNGRPAQKGTTPWIAMLSHLNGQPFCGGSLLGSSWIVTAAHCLHQSLDPEDPTLHNSDLLSPSDFKIILGKHWRLRSDENEQHLGVKHITLHPQYDPSTFENDVALVELLGSPVLNAFVMPICLPEGPQQEGAMVIVSGWGKQFLQRFPETLMEIEIPIVDHGTCQKAYAPLKKKVTRDMICAGEKEGGKDACAGDSGGPMVTLNRERGQWYLVGTVSWGDDCGKKDRYGVYSYIHHNKDWIQRVTRLRN
;
A
#
# COMPACT_ATOMS: atom_id res chain seq x y z
N MET A 1 73.58 -7.69 -68.16
CA MET A 1 74.65 -8.32 -68.96
C MET A 1 75.95 -7.57 -68.71
N ARG A 2 77.01 -8.31 -68.34
CA ARG A 2 78.44 -8.02 -68.53
C ARG A 2 79.01 -6.66 -68.12
N TRP A 3 79.88 -6.72 -67.12
CA TRP A 3 81.05 -5.85 -66.89
C TRP A 3 81.94 -5.68 -68.13
N LEU A 4 82.69 -4.56 -68.19
CA LEU A 4 84.18 -4.52 -68.32
C LEU A 4 84.74 -3.09 -68.53
N LEU A 5 85.89 -2.82 -67.87
CA LEU A 5 87.07 -2.02 -68.34
C LEU A 5 86.95 -0.47 -68.35
N LEU A 6 87.96 0.41 -68.17
CA LEU A 6 89.46 0.50 -68.27
C LEU A 6 89.88 1.83 -67.53
N TYR A 7 90.96 1.94 -66.74
CA TYR A 7 92.41 2.18 -67.03
C TYR A 7 92.90 3.64 -67.31
N HIS A 8 93.94 4.03 -66.53
CA HIS A 8 95.09 4.97 -66.74
C HIS A 8 94.93 6.51 -66.80
N ALA A 9 95.53 7.26 -65.84
CA ALA A 9 96.89 7.89 -65.79
C ALA A 9 96.86 9.33 -66.34
N LEU A 10 97.26 10.43 -65.67
CA LEU A 10 98.57 10.86 -65.13
C LEU A 10 98.36 12.27 -64.52
N CYS A 11 99.09 12.66 -63.46
CA CYS A 11 99.80 13.96 -63.37
C CYS A 11 100.53 14.12 -62.02
N PHE A 12 101.82 14.49 -62.07
CA PHE A 12 102.59 15.01 -60.94
C PHE A 12 102.30 16.50 -60.78
N SER A 13 101.94 16.94 -59.58
CA SER A 13 101.96 18.34 -59.14
C SER A 13 102.49 18.41 -57.71
N LEU A 14 103.29 19.44 -57.42
CA LEU A 14 103.80 19.76 -56.09
C LEU A 14 102.63 20.04 -55.13
N SER A 15 102.53 19.30 -54.03
CA SER A 15 101.54 19.52 -52.97
C SER A 15 102.05 20.50 -51.92
N LYS A 16 101.40 21.67 -51.87
CA LYS A 16 101.32 22.55 -50.70
C LYS A 16 100.61 21.81 -49.55
N ALA A 17 100.91 22.19 -48.31
CA ALA A 17 100.32 21.68 -47.07
C ALA A 17 98.78 21.53 -47.18
N SER A 18 98.28 20.33 -46.92
CA SER A 18 96.86 20.00 -46.90
C SER A 18 96.38 20.06 -45.46
N ALA A 19 95.45 20.95 -45.15
CA ALA A 19 94.59 20.76 -43.97
C ALA A 19 93.91 19.40 -44.10
N HIS A 20 93.99 18.57 -43.06
CA HIS A 20 93.47 17.21 -43.07
C HIS A 20 92.30 17.09 -42.09
N THR A 21 91.08 16.97 -42.63
CA THR A 21 89.87 16.75 -41.83
C THR A 21 89.55 15.26 -41.78
N VAL A 22 89.28 14.74 -40.59
CA VAL A 22 88.91 13.36 -40.31
C VAL A 22 87.51 13.33 -39.72
N GLU A 23 86.60 12.64 -40.40
CA GLU A 23 85.22 12.45 -39.94
C GLU A 23 85.13 11.18 -39.09
N LEU A 24 84.61 11.31 -37.86
CA LEU A 24 84.48 10.25 -36.87
C LEU A 24 83.02 10.10 -36.45
N ASN A 25 82.41 8.97 -36.79
CA ASN A 25 80.98 8.71 -36.55
C ASN A 25 80.72 7.57 -35.55
N ASP A 26 81.78 7.09 -34.89
CA ASP A 26 81.69 5.99 -33.92
C ASP A 26 81.27 6.50 -32.53
N MET A 27 80.61 5.64 -31.74
CA MET A 27 80.13 5.99 -30.38
C MET A 27 81.26 6.21 -29.36
N PHE A 28 82.49 5.82 -29.68
CA PHE A 28 83.68 6.11 -28.88
C PHE A 28 84.90 6.03 -29.79
N GLY A 29 85.98 6.69 -29.39
CA GLY A 29 87.23 6.61 -30.12
C GLY A 29 88.37 7.30 -29.42
N GLN A 30 89.54 7.17 -30.04
CA GLN A 30 90.80 7.73 -29.56
C GLN A 30 91.36 8.65 -30.64
N ILE A 31 91.81 9.83 -30.22
CA ILE A 31 92.36 10.87 -31.09
C ILE A 31 93.74 11.22 -30.57
N GLN A 32 94.72 11.17 -31.46
CA GLN A 32 96.11 11.42 -31.13
C GLN A 32 96.66 12.52 -32.03
N SER A 33 97.53 13.36 -31.48
CA SER A 33 98.33 14.25 -32.31
C SER A 33 99.19 13.46 -33.30
N PRO A 34 99.45 13.96 -34.52
CA PRO A 34 100.26 13.27 -35.50
C PRO A 34 101.64 12.90 -34.94
N GLY A 35 102.04 11.63 -35.04
CA GLY A 35 103.34 11.16 -34.57
C GLY A 35 103.41 10.71 -33.11
N TYR A 36 102.34 10.86 -32.32
CA TYR A 36 102.29 10.39 -30.92
C TYR A 36 102.67 8.89 -30.81
N PRO A 37 103.50 8.47 -29.83
CA PRO A 37 104.03 9.23 -28.68
C PRO A 37 105.32 10.02 -28.95
N ASP A 38 105.81 10.05 -30.19
CA ASP A 38 106.92 10.91 -30.60
C ASP A 38 106.45 12.35 -30.83
N SER A 39 107.40 13.24 -31.14
CA SER A 39 107.08 14.65 -31.36
C SER A 39 106.26 14.90 -32.61
N TYR A 40 105.26 15.77 -32.48
CA TYR A 40 104.43 16.16 -33.61
C TYR A 40 105.21 17.00 -34.63
N PRO A 41 104.88 16.89 -35.92
CA PRO A 41 105.48 17.72 -36.98
C PRO A 41 105.08 19.20 -36.84
N SER A 42 105.99 20.09 -37.24
CA SER A 42 105.71 21.52 -37.45
C SER A 42 104.80 21.72 -38.68
N ASP A 43 104.17 22.90 -38.79
CA ASP A 43 103.27 23.32 -39.88
C ASP A 43 102.14 22.32 -40.16
N SER A 44 101.55 21.74 -39.11
CA SER A 44 100.53 20.69 -39.23
C SER A 44 99.19 21.15 -38.69
N GLU A 45 98.12 20.87 -39.44
CA GLU A 45 96.76 21.17 -39.03
C GLU A 45 95.86 19.97 -39.32
N VAL A 46 95.23 19.45 -38.27
CA VAL A 46 94.34 18.29 -38.34
C VAL A 46 93.08 18.60 -37.55
N THR A 47 91.92 18.38 -38.18
CA THR A 47 90.61 18.55 -37.55
C THR A 47 89.89 17.20 -37.51
N TRP A 48 89.34 16.85 -36.35
CA TRP A 48 88.48 15.69 -36.16
C TRP A 48 87.06 16.16 -35.87
N ASN A 49 86.15 15.86 -36.79
CA ASN A 49 84.73 16.12 -36.62
C ASN A 49 84.08 14.86 -36.06
N ILE A 50 83.56 14.94 -34.84
CA ILE A 50 82.89 13.85 -34.16
C ILE A 50 81.39 14.08 -34.24
N THR A 51 80.68 13.13 -34.84
CA THR A 51 79.21 13.13 -34.88
C THR A 51 78.68 11.84 -34.26
N VAL A 52 77.78 11.95 -33.30
CA VAL A 52 77.06 10.82 -32.70
C VAL A 52 75.57 10.89 -33.10
N PRO A 53 74.77 9.81 -32.96
CA PRO A 53 73.34 9.89 -33.21
C PRO A 53 72.62 10.92 -32.32
N ASP A 54 71.46 11.40 -32.77
CA ASP A 54 70.56 12.23 -31.95
C ASP A 54 70.16 11.49 -30.65
N GLY A 55 69.95 12.23 -29.57
CA GLY A 55 69.77 11.68 -28.22
C GLY A 55 71.09 11.40 -27.47
N PHE A 56 72.24 11.71 -28.08
CA PHE A 56 73.54 11.62 -27.42
C PHE A 56 74.30 12.95 -27.46
N ARG A 57 75.17 13.14 -26.47
CA ARG A 57 76.22 14.17 -26.45
C ARG A 57 77.61 13.54 -26.38
N ILE A 58 78.64 14.30 -26.71
CA ILE A 58 80.01 13.83 -26.81
C ILE A 58 80.76 14.24 -25.55
N LYS A 59 81.37 13.25 -24.89
CA LYS A 59 82.26 13.42 -23.75
C LYS A 59 83.70 13.23 -24.19
N LEU A 60 84.50 14.29 -24.12
CA LEU A 60 85.92 14.31 -24.46
C LEU A 60 86.78 14.50 -23.20
N TYR A 61 87.86 13.74 -23.10
CA TYR A 61 88.88 13.90 -22.05
C TYR A 61 90.26 13.51 -22.56
N PHE A 62 91.30 14.06 -21.94
CA PHE A 62 92.69 13.85 -22.33
C PHE A 62 93.39 12.92 -21.33
N MET A 63 94.08 11.91 -21.84
CA MET A 63 94.93 11.00 -21.06
C MET A 63 96.38 11.48 -21.03
N HIS A 64 96.80 12.19 -22.08
CA HIS A 64 98.11 12.82 -22.18
C HIS A 64 98.01 14.16 -22.92
N PHE A 65 98.75 15.16 -22.47
CA PHE A 65 98.79 16.48 -23.10
C PHE A 65 100.13 17.18 -22.86
N ASN A 66 100.82 17.52 -23.94
CA ASN A 66 102.13 18.15 -23.91
C ASN A 66 102.37 18.90 -25.24
N LEU A 67 102.01 20.18 -25.26
CA LEU A 67 102.17 21.09 -26.41
C LEU A 67 103.06 22.27 -26.06
N GLU A 68 103.51 23.00 -27.08
CA GLU A 68 104.15 24.30 -26.89
C GLU A 68 103.23 25.26 -26.12
N SER A 69 103.82 26.09 -25.27
CA SER A 69 103.10 27.10 -24.49
C SER A 69 103.22 28.44 -25.21
N SER A 70 102.11 29.14 -25.40
CA SER A 70 102.10 30.49 -25.94
C SER A 70 100.96 31.32 -25.37
N TYR A 71 101.11 32.64 -25.33
CA TYR A 71 100.08 33.54 -24.82
C TYR A 71 98.74 33.28 -25.54
N LEU A 72 97.70 32.91 -24.78
CA LEU A 72 96.37 32.55 -25.30
C LEU A 72 96.36 31.42 -26.35
N CYS A 73 97.39 30.56 -26.34
CA CYS A 73 97.51 29.42 -27.25
C CYS A 73 97.53 29.83 -28.75
N GLU A 74 98.16 30.97 -29.08
CA GLU A 74 98.25 31.48 -30.46
C GLU A 74 99.19 30.68 -31.39
N TYR A 75 100.09 29.85 -30.85
CA TYR A 75 101.02 29.03 -31.63
C TYR A 75 100.44 27.62 -31.77
N ASP A 76 100.90 26.67 -30.96
CA ASP A 76 100.40 25.31 -30.96
C ASP A 76 99.17 25.17 -30.05
N TYR A 77 98.08 24.63 -30.57
CA TYR A 77 96.85 24.46 -29.78
C TYR A 77 96.00 23.27 -30.19
N VAL A 78 95.14 22.85 -29.25
CA VAL A 78 93.96 22.01 -29.50
C VAL A 78 92.73 22.81 -29.17
N LYS A 79 91.90 23.09 -30.17
CA LYS A 79 90.63 23.79 -30.04
C LYS A 79 89.49 22.77 -30.09
N VAL A 80 88.56 22.88 -29.15
CA VAL A 80 87.33 22.06 -29.10
C VAL A 80 86.14 23.00 -29.27
N GLU A 81 85.33 22.76 -30.29
CA GLU A 81 84.22 23.63 -30.66
C GLU A 81 83.01 22.84 -31.19
N THR A 82 81.84 23.45 -31.16
CA THR A 82 80.65 23.02 -31.92
C THR A 82 80.52 23.90 -33.17
N GLU A 83 79.45 23.75 -33.94
CA GLU A 83 79.20 24.62 -35.11
C GLU A 83 79.08 26.11 -34.73
N ASP A 84 78.55 26.41 -33.55
CA ASP A 84 78.21 27.78 -33.11
C ASP A 84 79.03 28.30 -31.92
N GLN A 85 79.80 27.44 -31.24
CA GLN A 85 80.45 27.79 -29.97
C GLN A 85 81.81 27.11 -29.80
N VAL A 86 82.84 27.89 -29.45
CA VAL A 86 84.12 27.35 -28.95
C VAL A 86 83.92 26.89 -27.51
N LEU A 87 84.12 25.60 -27.24
CA LEU A 87 83.97 25.01 -25.91
C LEU A 87 85.24 25.17 -25.08
N ALA A 88 86.41 24.95 -25.69
CA ALA A 88 87.71 25.13 -25.04
C ALA A 88 88.86 25.32 -26.05
N THR A 89 89.97 25.91 -25.62
CA THR A 89 91.23 25.95 -26.39
C THR A 89 92.39 25.65 -25.44
N PHE A 90 93.22 24.68 -25.78
CA PHE A 90 94.26 24.13 -24.90
C PHE A 90 95.66 24.21 -25.52
N CYS A 91 96.67 24.51 -24.71
CA CYS A 91 98.10 24.49 -25.06
C CYS A 91 98.98 24.33 -23.81
N GLY A 92 100.29 24.14 -24.00
CA GLY A 92 101.27 24.04 -22.91
C GLY A 92 101.35 22.70 -22.18
N ARG A 93 102.11 22.69 -21.08
CA ARG A 93 102.38 21.51 -20.21
C ARG A 93 101.75 21.62 -18.82
N GLU A 94 101.62 22.84 -18.30
CA GLU A 94 100.96 23.16 -17.03
C GLU A 94 100.08 24.38 -17.26
N THR A 95 98.95 24.47 -16.55
CA THR A 95 98.02 25.61 -16.65
C THR A 95 98.61 26.86 -15.97
N THR A 96 98.55 28.00 -16.64
CA THR A 96 99.03 29.31 -16.17
C THR A 96 97.91 30.36 -16.28
N ASP A 97 98.22 31.65 -16.11
CA ASP A 97 97.29 32.76 -16.36
C ASP A 97 97.04 33.04 -17.86
N THR A 98 97.89 32.53 -18.74
CA THR A 98 97.82 32.76 -20.19
C THR A 98 97.68 31.49 -21.03
N GLU A 99 97.89 30.32 -20.44
CA GLU A 99 97.76 28.99 -21.06
C GLU A 99 96.82 28.08 -20.27
N GLN A 100 96.04 27.26 -20.99
CA GLN A 100 95.15 26.26 -20.38
C GLN A 100 95.51 24.85 -20.86
N THR A 101 95.81 23.95 -19.92
CA THR A 101 95.88 22.51 -20.21
C THR A 101 94.57 21.82 -19.80
N PRO A 102 94.16 20.72 -20.46
CA PRO A 102 92.89 20.05 -20.16
C PRO A 102 92.89 19.33 -18.79
N GLY A 103 94.04 18.94 -18.25
CA GLY A 103 94.13 18.28 -16.94
C GLY A 103 93.21 17.05 -16.80
N GLN A 104 92.35 17.04 -15.77
CA GLN A 104 91.30 16.03 -15.57
C GLN A 104 89.91 16.53 -16.01
N GLU A 105 89.85 17.68 -16.69
CA GLU A 105 88.60 18.26 -17.15
C GLU A 105 87.99 17.42 -18.27
N VAL A 106 86.67 17.31 -18.22
CA VAL A 106 85.87 16.64 -19.24
C VAL A 106 85.12 17.70 -20.00
N VAL A 107 85.30 17.73 -21.32
CA VAL A 107 84.53 18.62 -22.19
C VAL A 107 83.31 17.86 -22.68
N LEU A 108 82.11 18.38 -22.41
CA LEU A 108 80.84 17.85 -22.91
C LEU A 108 80.32 18.75 -24.02
N SER A 109 79.88 18.18 -25.14
CA SER A 109 79.14 18.94 -26.13
C SER A 109 77.69 19.20 -25.66
N PRO A 110 77.08 20.32 -26.07
CA PRO A 110 75.65 20.59 -25.85
C PRO A 110 74.72 19.70 -26.71
N GLY A 111 75.22 19.16 -27.83
CA GLY A 111 74.45 18.30 -28.73
C GLY A 111 75.28 17.15 -29.30
N SER A 112 74.84 16.59 -30.42
CA SER A 112 75.42 15.39 -31.03
C SER A 112 76.69 15.63 -31.87
N PHE A 113 77.24 16.84 -31.87
CA PHE A 113 78.41 17.24 -32.66
C PHE A 113 79.50 17.93 -31.84
N MET A 114 80.77 17.60 -32.12
CA MET A 114 81.95 18.24 -31.57
C MET A 114 83.11 18.19 -32.58
N SER A 115 83.74 19.33 -32.85
CA SER A 115 84.94 19.44 -33.68
C SER A 115 86.17 19.70 -32.81
N ILE A 116 87.27 19.00 -33.11
CA ILE A 116 88.55 19.14 -32.42
C ILE A 116 89.61 19.49 -33.46
N THR A 117 90.25 20.65 -33.34
CA THR A 117 91.30 21.09 -34.26
C THR A 117 92.63 21.19 -33.56
N PHE A 118 93.61 20.39 -33.98
CA PHE A 118 95.01 20.52 -33.61
C PHE A 118 95.76 21.33 -34.66
N ARG A 119 96.55 22.32 -34.21
CA ARG A 119 97.42 23.11 -35.07
C ARG A 119 98.80 23.24 -34.45
N SER A 120 99.84 23.08 -35.27
CA SER A 120 101.23 23.43 -34.94
C SER A 120 101.77 24.50 -35.86
N ASP A 121 102.62 25.37 -35.32
CA ASP A 121 103.29 26.44 -36.05
C ASP A 121 104.60 25.97 -36.75
N PHE A 122 105.40 26.90 -37.29
CA PHE A 122 106.60 26.57 -38.05
C PHE A 122 107.81 26.17 -37.17
N SER A 123 107.71 26.23 -35.85
CA SER A 123 108.84 26.15 -34.92
C SER A 123 108.56 25.28 -33.69
N ASN A 124 109.19 24.10 -33.61
CA ASN A 124 109.23 23.30 -32.39
C ASN A 124 110.60 23.40 -31.72
N GLU A 125 110.85 24.44 -30.93
CA GLU A 125 112.17 24.65 -30.29
C GLU A 125 112.51 23.55 -29.25
N GLU A 126 111.50 22.97 -28.61
CA GLU A 126 111.61 21.84 -27.68
C GLU A 126 110.92 20.56 -28.18
N ARG A 127 111.26 19.42 -27.57
CA ARG A 127 110.61 18.13 -27.85
C ARG A 127 109.26 18.01 -27.12
N PHE A 128 108.17 18.43 -27.78
CA PHE A 128 106.79 18.22 -27.32
C PHE A 128 106.23 16.94 -27.91
N THR A 129 105.56 16.10 -27.11
CA THR A 129 105.04 14.78 -27.54
C THR A 129 103.61 14.84 -28.06
N GLY A 130 102.92 15.97 -27.93
CA GLY A 130 101.53 16.13 -28.34
C GLY A 130 100.53 15.59 -27.32
N PHE A 131 99.40 15.03 -27.78
CA PHE A 131 98.29 14.62 -26.93
C PHE A 131 97.68 13.27 -27.31
N ASP A 132 97.01 12.67 -26.33
CA ASP A 132 96.19 11.47 -26.46
C ASP A 132 94.82 11.73 -25.80
N ALA A 133 93.78 11.84 -26.61
CA ALA A 133 92.42 12.16 -26.21
C ALA A 133 91.47 11.00 -26.51
N HIS A 134 90.44 10.87 -25.67
CA HIS A 134 89.40 9.86 -25.84
C HIS A 134 88.04 10.54 -25.81
N TYR A 135 87.16 10.11 -26.71
CA TYR A 135 85.79 10.57 -26.75
C TYR A 135 84.81 9.38 -26.62
N MET A 136 83.63 9.65 -26.08
CA MET A 136 82.51 8.71 -26.06
C MET A 136 81.16 9.43 -26.11
N ALA A 137 80.18 8.80 -26.74
CA ALA A 137 78.79 9.20 -26.71
C ALA A 137 78.20 8.93 -25.32
N VAL A 138 77.47 9.90 -24.80
CA VAL A 138 76.75 9.84 -23.53
C VAL A 138 75.29 10.13 -23.82
N ASP A 139 74.44 9.20 -23.42
CA ASP A 139 72.98 9.33 -23.50
C ASP A 139 72.50 10.61 -22.82
N VAL A 140 71.63 11.35 -23.48
CA VAL A 140 70.93 12.50 -22.91
C VAL A 140 69.69 11.97 -22.18
N ASP A 141 69.49 12.37 -20.91
CA ASP A 141 68.31 11.97 -20.15
C ASP A 141 67.22 13.04 -20.31
N GLU A 142 66.41 12.94 -21.37
CA GLU A 142 65.40 13.97 -21.68
C GLU A 142 64.31 14.08 -20.60
N CYS A 143 64.18 13.06 -19.74
CA CYS A 143 63.25 13.10 -18.62
C CYS A 143 63.75 13.98 -17.45
N LYS A 144 65.06 14.23 -17.36
CA LYS A 144 65.68 15.10 -16.36
C LYS A 144 66.02 16.49 -16.91
N GLU A 145 66.53 16.54 -18.14
CA GLU A 145 66.94 17.78 -18.81
C GLU A 145 65.70 18.45 -19.44
N ARG A 146 64.92 19.17 -18.61
CA ARG A 146 63.71 19.90 -19.04
C ARG A 146 64.05 21.29 -19.57
N GLU A 147 64.75 21.37 -20.70
CA GLU A 147 65.07 22.67 -21.30
C GLU A 147 63.86 23.30 -22.02
N ASP A 148 62.93 22.50 -22.54
CA ASP A 148 61.67 22.96 -23.15
C ASP A 148 60.44 22.29 -22.52
N GLU A 149 59.63 23.04 -21.77
CA GLU A 149 58.37 22.54 -21.17
C GLU A 149 57.38 22.04 -22.24
N GLU A 150 57.42 22.60 -23.45
CA GLU A 150 56.55 22.23 -24.60
C GLU A 150 56.82 20.81 -25.15
N LEU A 151 57.99 20.22 -24.89
CA LEU A 151 58.37 18.89 -25.38
C LEU A 151 58.23 17.79 -24.31
N SER A 152 57.74 18.14 -23.12
CA SER A 152 57.65 17.25 -21.97
C SER A 152 56.49 16.26 -22.06
N CYS A 153 56.66 15.09 -21.44
CA CYS A 153 55.59 14.10 -21.31
C CYS A 153 54.55 14.54 -20.28
N ASP A 154 53.27 14.44 -20.62
CA ASP A 154 52.16 14.87 -19.78
C ASP A 154 52.08 14.10 -18.44
N HIS A 155 52.22 12.78 -18.49
CA HIS A 155 52.14 11.92 -17.29
C HIS A 155 53.47 11.27 -16.90
N TYR A 156 53.98 10.36 -17.73
CA TYR A 156 55.19 9.60 -17.44
C TYR A 156 56.16 9.68 -18.61
N CYS A 157 57.41 10.02 -18.30
CA CYS A 157 58.54 10.02 -19.22
C CYS A 157 59.42 8.79 -18.95
N HIS A 158 59.79 8.08 -20.02
CA HIS A 158 60.67 6.92 -19.95
C HIS A 158 61.90 7.16 -20.83
N ASN A 159 63.05 7.36 -20.19
CA ASN A 159 64.34 7.49 -20.87
C ASN A 159 64.88 6.12 -21.28
N TYR A 160 65.47 6.03 -22.47
CA TYR A 160 66.22 4.88 -22.94
C TYR A 160 67.45 5.34 -23.74
N ILE A 161 68.35 4.41 -24.03
CA ILE A 161 69.58 4.76 -24.76
C ILE A 161 69.25 5.29 -26.16
N GLY A 162 69.49 6.58 -26.40
CA GLY A 162 69.23 7.29 -27.66
C GLY A 162 67.83 7.90 -27.79
N GLY A 163 67.09 8.09 -26.69
CA GLY A 163 65.86 8.88 -26.69
C GLY A 163 64.89 8.57 -25.55
N TYR A 164 63.66 9.06 -25.67
CA TYR A 164 62.62 8.87 -24.66
C TYR A 164 61.24 8.60 -25.27
N TYR A 165 60.32 8.08 -24.48
CA TYR A 165 58.90 7.99 -24.86
C TYR A 165 57.98 8.31 -23.69
N CYS A 166 56.76 8.77 -24.01
CA CYS A 166 55.74 9.10 -23.02
C CYS A 166 54.74 7.95 -22.84
N SER A 167 54.17 7.85 -21.65
CA SER A 167 53.06 6.95 -21.38
C SER A 167 52.07 7.57 -20.40
N CYS A 168 50.85 7.05 -20.39
CA CYS A 168 49.75 7.62 -19.61
C CYS A 168 49.41 6.81 -18.36
N ARG A 169 48.77 7.48 -17.40
CA ARG A 169 48.12 6.85 -16.25
C ARG A 169 47.02 5.90 -16.70
N PHE A 170 46.69 4.94 -15.85
CA PHE A 170 45.58 4.03 -16.11
C PHE A 170 44.28 4.81 -16.33
N GLY A 171 43.54 4.49 -17.40
CA GLY A 171 42.30 5.20 -17.79
C GLY A 171 42.49 6.29 -18.85
N TYR A 172 43.73 6.61 -19.22
CA TYR A 172 44.05 7.60 -20.25
C TYR A 172 44.68 6.92 -21.47
N ILE A 173 44.59 7.61 -22.61
CA ILE A 173 45.08 7.15 -23.90
C ILE A 173 46.12 8.15 -24.38
N LEU A 174 47.30 7.67 -24.77
CA LEU A 174 48.31 8.51 -25.39
C LEU A 174 47.78 9.08 -26.71
N HIS A 175 47.82 10.40 -26.84
CA HIS A 175 47.36 11.11 -28.02
C HIS A 175 48.31 10.90 -29.22
N THR A 176 47.90 11.33 -30.40
CA THR A 176 48.68 11.13 -31.65
C THR A 176 49.96 11.95 -31.71
N ASP A 177 50.15 12.92 -30.81
CA ASP A 177 51.41 13.64 -30.61
C ASP A 177 52.46 12.83 -29.82
N ASN A 178 52.11 11.62 -29.36
CA ASN A 178 52.93 10.75 -28.53
C ASN A 178 53.38 11.36 -27.18
N ARG A 179 52.72 12.43 -26.71
CA ARG A 179 53.09 13.18 -25.50
C ARG A 179 51.92 13.41 -24.55
N THR A 180 50.78 13.85 -25.05
CA THR A 180 49.61 14.22 -24.24
C THR A 180 48.72 13.02 -23.92
N CYS A 181 48.07 13.05 -22.77
CA CYS A 181 47.22 11.97 -22.30
C CYS A 181 45.76 12.41 -22.28
N ARG A 182 44.96 11.89 -23.22
CA ARG A 182 43.53 12.18 -23.31
C ARG A 182 42.67 11.13 -22.62
N VAL A 183 41.41 11.45 -22.39
CA VAL A 183 40.41 10.52 -21.83
C VAL A 183 39.24 10.29 -22.80
N GLU A 184 38.63 9.11 -22.74
CA GLU A 184 37.34 8.85 -23.41
C GLU A 184 36.19 9.22 -22.46
N CYS A 185 35.42 10.25 -22.83
CA CYS A 185 34.39 10.86 -21.99
C CYS A 185 33.10 11.21 -22.75
N SER A 186 32.79 10.46 -23.82
CA SER A 186 31.69 10.80 -24.74
C SER A 186 30.41 9.95 -24.61
N ASP A 187 30.43 8.90 -23.80
CA ASP A 187 29.29 7.98 -23.61
C ASP A 187 28.42 8.33 -22.37
N ASN A 188 28.47 9.57 -21.90
CA ASN A 188 27.80 9.99 -20.67
C ASN A 188 26.33 10.38 -20.91
N LEU A 189 25.39 9.54 -20.45
CA LEU A 189 23.94 9.78 -20.52
C LEU A 189 23.32 9.95 -19.13
N PHE A 190 22.65 11.09 -18.91
CA PHE A 190 21.99 11.45 -17.66
C PHE A 190 20.48 11.53 -17.84
N THR A 191 19.74 10.63 -17.18
CA THR A 191 18.27 10.53 -17.28
C THR A 191 17.54 10.89 -15.97
N GLN A 192 18.28 11.17 -14.90
CA GLN A 192 17.72 11.52 -13.59
C GLN A 192 17.26 12.98 -13.56
N ARG A 193 16.23 13.30 -12.76
CA ARG A 193 15.69 14.67 -12.63
C ARG A 193 16.67 15.69 -12.07
N THR A 194 17.70 15.24 -11.36
CA THR A 194 18.79 16.09 -10.86
C THR A 194 20.09 15.34 -11.00
N GLY A 195 21.18 16.07 -11.24
CA GLY A 195 22.50 15.46 -11.29
C GLY A 195 23.61 16.49 -11.25
N VAL A 196 24.84 15.98 -11.22
CA VAL A 196 26.08 16.77 -11.20
C VAL A 196 26.96 16.25 -12.33
N ILE A 197 27.54 17.17 -13.10
CA ILE A 197 28.44 16.89 -14.20
C ILE A 197 29.70 17.74 -13.97
N THR A 198 30.86 17.13 -14.18
CA THR A 198 32.15 17.81 -14.03
C THR A 198 33.03 17.55 -15.25
N SER A 199 34.03 18.40 -15.45
CA SER A 199 35.20 18.00 -16.24
C SER A 199 35.85 16.75 -15.62
N PRO A 200 36.55 15.93 -16.43
CA PRO A 200 37.28 14.79 -15.88
C PRO A 200 38.29 15.26 -14.82
N ASP A 201 38.45 14.46 -13.77
CA ASP A 201 39.36 14.69 -12.63
C ASP A 201 39.12 15.93 -11.76
N PHE A 202 38.06 16.69 -12.02
CA PHE A 202 37.68 17.85 -11.22
C PHE A 202 37.69 17.52 -9.70
N PRO A 203 38.35 18.32 -8.85
CA PRO A 203 38.86 19.67 -9.11
C PRO A 203 40.37 19.74 -9.43
N ASN A 204 40.98 18.65 -9.88
CA ASN A 204 42.34 18.62 -10.40
C ASN A 204 42.35 19.06 -11.88
N PRO A 205 43.53 19.36 -12.46
CA PRO A 205 43.65 19.71 -13.87
C PRO A 205 42.95 18.70 -14.79
N TYR A 206 42.18 19.19 -15.75
CA TYR A 206 41.52 18.31 -16.70
C TYR A 206 42.49 17.72 -17.73
N PRO A 207 42.20 16.55 -18.30
CA PRO A 207 43.04 15.93 -19.31
C PRO A 207 43.13 16.78 -20.59
N LYS A 208 44.34 16.88 -21.14
CA LYS A 208 44.61 17.55 -22.42
C LYS A 208 44.04 16.73 -23.59
N SER A 209 43.86 17.38 -24.74
CA SER A 209 43.50 16.79 -26.03
C SER A 209 42.26 15.89 -25.97
N SER A 210 41.28 16.30 -25.15
CA SER A 210 40.08 15.53 -24.86
C SER A 210 38.83 16.22 -25.40
N GLU A 211 37.90 15.42 -25.90
CA GLU A 211 36.60 15.87 -26.37
C GLU A 211 35.51 15.09 -25.64
N CYS A 212 34.88 15.73 -24.65
CA CYS A 212 33.88 15.13 -23.80
C CYS A 212 32.47 15.53 -24.21
N LEU A 213 31.57 14.54 -24.29
CA LEU A 213 30.16 14.71 -24.59
C LEU A 213 29.31 14.20 -23.43
N TYR A 214 28.51 15.09 -22.86
CA TYR A 214 27.56 14.77 -21.79
C TYR A 214 26.14 15.07 -22.26
N THR A 215 25.29 14.04 -22.32
CA THR A 215 23.90 14.15 -22.75
C THR A 215 22.97 14.06 -21.55
N ILE A 216 22.15 15.09 -21.32
CA ILE A 216 21.04 15.05 -20.38
C ILE A 216 19.77 14.82 -21.20
N GLU A 217 19.08 13.70 -20.96
CA GLU A 217 17.87 13.30 -21.69
C GLU A 217 16.76 12.96 -20.69
N LEU A 218 15.79 13.87 -20.54
CA LEU A 218 14.64 13.71 -19.65
C LEU A 218 13.36 13.40 -20.45
N GLU A 219 12.31 13.00 -19.73
CA GLU A 219 10.98 12.83 -20.34
C GLU A 219 10.44 14.16 -20.90
N GLU A 220 9.76 14.09 -22.04
CA GLU A 220 9.14 15.24 -22.69
C GLU A 220 8.18 15.97 -21.71
N GLY A 221 8.34 17.29 -21.59
CA GLY A 221 7.59 18.13 -20.66
C GLY A 221 8.44 18.65 -19.49
N PHE A 222 9.59 18.03 -19.22
CA PHE A 222 10.61 18.63 -18.36
C PHE A 222 11.45 19.65 -19.12
N MET A 223 12.01 20.59 -18.37
CA MET A 223 12.96 21.60 -18.81
C MET A 223 14.21 21.52 -17.92
N VAL A 224 15.39 21.40 -18.52
CA VAL A 224 16.65 21.32 -17.77
C VAL A 224 17.12 22.72 -17.39
N ASN A 225 17.31 22.96 -16.10
CA ASN A 225 18.01 24.15 -15.60
C ASN A 225 19.42 23.75 -15.19
N LEU A 226 20.43 24.46 -15.70
CA LEU A 226 21.85 24.25 -15.41
C LEU A 226 22.36 25.35 -14.49
N GLN A 227 23.18 24.97 -13.52
CA GLN A 227 23.82 25.89 -12.59
C GLN A 227 25.28 25.44 -12.38
N PHE A 228 26.21 26.24 -12.88
CA PHE A 228 27.64 26.08 -12.61
C PHE A 228 27.95 26.47 -11.16
N GLU A 229 28.95 25.83 -10.58
CA GLU A 229 29.51 26.20 -9.29
C GLU A 229 30.64 27.22 -9.45
N ASP A 230 31.04 27.84 -8.34
CA ASP A 230 31.98 28.97 -8.33
C ASP A 230 33.40 28.61 -8.79
N ILE A 231 33.80 27.34 -8.69
CA ILE A 231 35.08 26.87 -9.24
C ILE A 231 34.88 26.57 -10.72
N PHE A 232 35.25 27.53 -11.55
CA PHE A 232 35.22 27.48 -13.01
C PHE A 232 36.54 28.02 -13.53
N ASP A 233 37.35 27.16 -14.11
CA ASP A 233 38.72 27.45 -14.52
C ASP A 233 39.02 26.66 -15.80
N ILE A 234 38.85 27.32 -16.95
CA ILE A 234 39.06 26.76 -18.28
C ILE A 234 39.99 27.71 -19.02
N GLU A 235 41.00 27.20 -19.72
CA GLU A 235 41.98 28.02 -20.44
C GLU A 235 41.32 29.02 -21.39
N ASP A 236 41.72 30.29 -21.31
CA ASP A 236 41.17 31.39 -22.11
C ASP A 236 42.27 32.23 -22.78
N HIS A 237 41.82 33.20 -23.58
CA HIS A 237 42.71 34.20 -24.18
C HIS A 237 42.11 35.59 -23.98
N PRO A 238 42.91 36.60 -23.61
CA PRO A 238 42.38 37.93 -23.27
C PRO A 238 41.68 38.65 -24.43
N GLU A 239 42.07 38.37 -25.68
CA GLU A 239 41.54 39.07 -26.86
C GLU A 239 40.62 38.21 -27.74
N VAL A 240 40.70 36.88 -27.62
CA VAL A 240 39.99 35.94 -28.51
C VAL A 240 39.08 35.10 -27.63
N PRO A 241 37.77 35.04 -27.89
CA PRO A 241 36.86 34.24 -27.06
C PRO A 241 37.15 32.74 -27.17
N CYS A 242 37.68 32.15 -26.10
CA CYS A 242 37.89 30.71 -25.90
C CYS A 242 38.53 29.97 -27.09
N PRO A 243 39.74 30.36 -27.53
CA PRO A 243 40.41 29.75 -28.67
C PRO A 243 41.04 28.39 -28.35
N TYR A 244 41.42 28.18 -27.09
CA TYR A 244 42.07 26.97 -26.57
C TYR A 244 40.99 25.99 -26.11
N ASP A 245 40.49 26.21 -24.89
CA ASP A 245 39.55 25.31 -24.25
C ASP A 245 38.17 25.94 -24.10
N TYR A 246 37.14 25.11 -24.15
CA TYR A 246 35.77 25.62 -24.00
C TYR A 246 34.74 24.57 -23.63
N ILE A 247 33.66 25.06 -23.03
CA ILE A 247 32.40 24.34 -22.90
C ILE A 247 31.30 24.99 -23.78
N LYS A 248 30.60 24.16 -24.56
CA LYS A 248 29.44 24.54 -25.39
C LYS A 248 28.22 23.75 -24.95
N ILE A 249 27.08 24.40 -24.86
CA ILE A 249 25.82 23.78 -24.44
C ILE A 249 24.83 23.87 -25.60
N LYS A 250 24.48 22.72 -26.18
CA LYS A 250 23.56 22.61 -27.29
C LYS A 250 22.17 22.20 -26.78
N VAL A 251 21.17 23.02 -27.13
CA VAL A 251 19.76 22.83 -26.80
C VAL A 251 18.96 22.87 -28.11
N GLY A 252 18.70 21.70 -28.69
CA GLY A 252 18.13 21.60 -30.03
C GLY A 252 19.02 22.28 -31.09
N PRO A 253 18.52 23.28 -31.85
CA PRO A 253 19.32 24.02 -32.82
C PRO A 253 20.17 25.14 -32.19
N LYS A 254 19.90 25.53 -30.93
CA LYS A 254 20.59 26.63 -30.26
C LYS A 254 21.87 26.14 -29.59
N VAL A 255 22.96 26.87 -29.74
CA VAL A 255 24.21 26.63 -29.02
C VAL A 255 24.48 27.84 -28.10
N LEU A 256 24.79 27.57 -26.84
CA LEU A 256 25.24 28.55 -25.84
C LEU A 256 26.74 28.35 -25.61
N GLY A 257 27.44 29.46 -25.36
CA GLY A 257 28.90 29.49 -25.27
C GLY A 257 29.55 29.85 -26.62
N PRO A 258 30.85 29.57 -26.82
CA PRO A 258 31.75 28.89 -25.88
C PRO A 258 31.92 29.64 -24.56
N PHE A 259 32.12 28.91 -23.47
CA PHE A 259 32.47 29.47 -22.16
C PHE A 259 33.86 28.97 -21.76
N CYS A 260 34.68 29.87 -21.22
CA CYS A 260 36.04 29.64 -20.72
C CYS A 260 36.41 30.74 -19.71
N GLY A 261 37.62 30.69 -19.16
CA GLY A 261 38.15 31.64 -18.18
C GLY A 261 37.79 31.25 -16.74
N GLU A 262 37.91 32.23 -15.83
CA GLU A 262 37.72 32.02 -14.39
C GLU A 262 36.28 32.28 -13.89
N LYS A 263 35.39 32.76 -14.77
CA LYS A 263 34.02 33.16 -14.38
C LYS A 263 32.98 32.21 -14.94
N ALA A 264 32.31 31.49 -14.04
CA ALA A 264 31.18 30.64 -14.36
C ALA A 264 30.04 31.42 -15.08
N PRO A 265 29.35 30.81 -16.06
CA PRO A 265 28.14 31.37 -16.65
C PRO A 265 27.00 31.50 -15.63
N GLU A 266 26.13 32.49 -15.83
CA GLU A 266 24.89 32.63 -15.05
C GLU A 266 23.97 31.40 -15.24
N PRO A 267 23.09 31.08 -14.26
CA PRO A 267 22.17 29.95 -14.36
C PRO A 267 21.37 29.93 -15.67
N ILE A 268 21.36 28.78 -16.33
CA ILE A 268 20.78 28.62 -17.68
C ILE A 268 19.51 27.79 -17.60
N SER A 269 18.37 28.40 -17.96
CA SER A 269 17.13 27.65 -18.21
C SER A 269 17.01 27.31 -19.69
N THR A 270 17.08 26.02 -20.01
CA THR A 270 17.17 25.56 -21.41
C THR A 270 15.83 25.51 -22.13
N GLN A 271 14.71 25.44 -21.39
CA GLN A 271 13.36 25.22 -21.96
C GLN A 271 13.28 23.92 -22.79
N SER A 272 14.15 22.94 -22.54
CA SER A 272 14.23 21.66 -23.25
C SER A 272 14.43 20.50 -22.27
N HIS A 273 13.92 19.32 -22.62
CA HIS A 273 14.15 18.07 -21.90
C HIS A 273 15.47 17.40 -22.30
N SER A 274 16.06 17.80 -23.43
CA SER A 274 17.30 17.26 -23.99
C SER A 274 18.35 18.36 -24.12
N VAL A 275 19.55 18.11 -23.57
CA VAL A 275 20.69 19.03 -23.57
C VAL A 275 21.98 18.24 -23.81
N LEU A 276 22.78 18.70 -24.78
CA LEU A 276 24.11 18.15 -25.04
C LEU A 276 25.18 19.16 -24.60
N ILE A 277 26.09 18.75 -23.74
CA ILE A 277 27.21 19.55 -23.27
C ILE A 277 28.48 18.98 -23.92
N LEU A 278 29.22 19.84 -24.62
CA LEU A 278 30.50 19.54 -25.24
C LEU A 278 31.58 20.29 -24.46
N PHE A 279 32.58 19.57 -23.96
CA PHE A 279 33.79 20.15 -23.39
C PHE A 279 35.01 19.74 -24.24
N HIS A 280 35.80 20.72 -24.65
CA HIS A 280 36.97 20.55 -25.50
C HIS A 280 38.20 21.09 -24.77
N SER A 281 39.27 20.29 -24.76
CA SER A 281 40.60 20.70 -24.29
C SER A 281 41.67 20.48 -25.38
N ASP A 282 42.59 21.43 -25.50
CA ASP A 282 43.73 21.37 -26.41
C ASP A 282 44.94 20.64 -25.77
N ASN A 283 46.12 20.72 -26.39
CA ASN A 283 47.30 19.98 -25.96
C ASN A 283 48.12 20.67 -24.84
N SER A 284 47.60 21.72 -24.22
CA SER A 284 48.26 22.52 -23.18
C SER A 284 47.35 22.81 -21.98
N GLY A 285 47.82 23.65 -21.05
CA GLY A 285 47.04 24.05 -19.87
C GLY A 285 47.11 23.09 -18.67
N GLU A 286 46.88 23.64 -17.47
CA GLU A 286 46.77 22.89 -16.19
C GLU A 286 45.55 23.38 -15.40
N ASN A 287 44.55 23.92 -16.10
CA ASN A 287 43.36 24.52 -15.49
C ASN A 287 42.47 23.45 -14.85
N ARG A 288 41.81 23.82 -13.74
CA ARG A 288 41.11 22.89 -12.84
C ARG A 288 39.75 22.43 -13.34
N GLY A 289 39.23 23.04 -14.39
CA GLY A 289 37.99 22.69 -15.06
C GLY A 289 36.75 23.25 -14.39
N TRP A 290 35.65 22.50 -14.46
CA TRP A 290 34.32 23.00 -14.10
C TRP A 290 33.46 21.94 -13.43
N ARG A 291 32.49 22.42 -12.66
CA ARG A 291 31.43 21.61 -12.07
C ARG A 291 30.08 22.31 -12.24
N LEU A 292 29.08 21.58 -12.70
CA LEU A 292 27.70 22.06 -12.77
C LEU A 292 26.74 21.06 -12.16
N SER A 293 25.66 21.58 -11.60
CA SER A 293 24.49 20.81 -11.23
C SER A 293 23.34 21.13 -12.18
N TYR A 294 22.52 20.13 -12.48
CA TYR A 294 21.31 20.33 -13.26
C TYR A 294 20.08 19.88 -12.47
N ARG A 295 18.95 20.55 -12.72
CA ARG A 295 17.64 20.20 -12.14
C ARG A 295 16.56 20.29 -13.20
N ALA A 296 15.68 19.30 -13.21
CA ALA A 296 14.47 19.29 -14.01
C ALA A 296 13.46 20.25 -13.38
N ALA A 297 12.94 21.16 -14.20
CA ALA A 297 11.78 21.99 -13.91
C ALA A 297 10.63 21.58 -14.83
N GLY A 298 9.40 21.87 -14.41
CA GLY A 298 8.21 21.66 -15.22
C GLY A 298 7.30 22.89 -15.11
N ASN A 299 6.31 22.98 -16.00
CA ASN A 299 5.29 24.02 -15.88
C ASN A 299 4.51 23.87 -14.57
N GLU A 300 4.29 24.98 -13.87
CA GLU A 300 3.52 25.01 -12.62
C GLU A 300 2.02 24.88 -12.94
N CYS A 301 1.33 24.03 -12.17
CA CYS A 301 -0.12 23.91 -12.23
C CYS A 301 -0.82 24.86 -11.24
N PRO A 302 -2.04 25.34 -11.54
CA PRO A 302 -2.82 26.19 -10.64
C PRO A 302 -3.01 25.55 -9.25
N GLU A 303 -3.11 26.39 -8.22
CA GLU A 303 -3.41 25.92 -6.86
C GLU A 303 -4.77 25.20 -6.80
N LEU A 304 -4.79 24.05 -6.13
CA LEU A 304 -6.01 23.25 -5.96
C LEU A 304 -6.70 23.61 -4.65
N GLN A 305 -7.99 23.90 -4.73
CA GLN A 305 -8.85 24.05 -3.56
C GLN A 305 -9.42 22.69 -3.16
N PRO A 306 -9.27 22.25 -1.89
CA PRO A 306 -9.85 20.99 -1.43
C PRO A 306 -11.39 21.03 -1.52
N PRO A 307 -12.03 19.90 -1.86
CA PRO A 307 -13.49 19.85 -1.87
C PRO A 307 -14.04 20.01 -0.45
N VAL A 308 -15.23 20.59 -0.34
CA VAL A 308 -15.94 20.68 0.95
C VAL A 308 -16.14 19.27 1.51
N HIS A 309 -15.78 19.05 2.78
CA HIS A 309 -15.73 17.72 3.42
C HIS A 309 -14.70 16.77 2.81
N GLY A 310 -13.58 17.28 2.34
CA GLY A 310 -12.47 16.48 1.87
C GLY A 310 -11.12 17.18 1.93
N LYS A 311 -10.11 16.50 1.42
CA LYS A 311 -8.70 16.92 1.47
C LYS A 311 -7.95 16.46 0.22
N ILE A 312 -6.80 17.09 -0.02
CA ILE A 312 -5.88 16.80 -1.11
C ILE A 312 -4.52 16.46 -0.52
N GLU A 313 -3.94 15.34 -0.95
CA GLU A 313 -2.63 14.86 -0.47
C GLU A 313 -1.73 14.44 -1.64
N PRO A 314 -0.42 14.77 -1.62
CA PRO A 314 0.26 15.61 -0.64
C PRO A 314 -0.17 17.08 -0.76
N SER A 315 -0.19 17.81 0.35
CA SER A 315 -0.43 19.26 0.36
C SER A 315 0.88 20.00 0.11
N GLN A 316 1.03 20.56 -1.09
CA GLN A 316 2.18 21.34 -1.51
C GLN A 316 1.76 22.79 -1.81
N ALA A 317 2.69 23.74 -1.60
CA ALA A 317 2.45 25.14 -1.94
C ALA A 317 2.41 25.39 -3.46
N LYS A 318 3.10 24.56 -4.22
CA LYS A 318 3.19 24.60 -5.69
C LYS A 318 3.24 23.18 -6.21
N TYR A 319 2.61 22.95 -7.35
CA TYR A 319 2.67 21.69 -8.08
C TYR A 319 3.21 21.97 -9.48
N SER A 320 4.00 21.04 -10.00
CA SER A 320 4.64 21.11 -11.31
C SER A 320 4.43 19.82 -12.07
N PHE A 321 4.78 19.81 -13.36
CA PHE A 321 4.63 18.65 -14.24
C PHE A 321 5.00 17.31 -13.57
N LYS A 322 4.11 16.31 -13.74
CA LYS A 322 4.16 14.97 -13.12
C LYS A 322 3.88 14.91 -11.61
N ASP A 323 3.62 16.02 -10.94
CA ASP A 323 3.08 15.95 -9.58
C ASP A 323 1.68 15.34 -9.60
N GLN A 324 1.43 14.47 -8.64
CA GLN A 324 0.17 13.75 -8.50
C GLN A 324 -0.42 14.04 -7.12
N VAL A 325 -1.74 14.24 -7.11
CA VAL A 325 -2.48 14.43 -5.88
C VAL A 325 -3.63 13.44 -5.80
N LEU A 326 -3.92 13.02 -4.57
CA LEU A 326 -5.04 12.19 -4.20
C LEU A 326 -6.09 13.04 -3.48
N VAL A 327 -7.28 13.10 -4.06
CA VAL A 327 -8.44 13.72 -3.45
C VAL A 327 -9.19 12.66 -2.66
N SER A 328 -9.46 12.93 -1.38
CA SER A 328 -10.24 12.04 -0.50
C SER A 328 -11.26 12.84 0.29
N CYS A 329 -12.28 12.17 0.84
CA CYS A 329 -13.32 12.80 1.64
C CYS A 329 -13.20 12.48 3.13
N ASP A 330 -13.86 13.29 3.95
CA ASP A 330 -13.99 13.08 5.39
C ASP A 330 -14.79 11.82 5.72
N THR A 331 -14.68 11.36 6.97
CA THR A 331 -15.44 10.18 7.43
C THR A 331 -16.94 10.39 7.26
N GLY A 332 -17.59 9.45 6.57
CA GLY A 332 -19.02 9.52 6.24
C GLY A 332 -19.36 10.26 4.94
N TYR A 333 -18.33 10.58 4.15
CA TYR A 333 -18.45 11.09 2.79
C TYR A 333 -17.66 10.19 1.83
N LYS A 334 -18.03 10.21 0.55
CA LYS A 334 -17.35 9.51 -0.55
C LYS A 334 -17.08 10.47 -1.69
N VAL A 335 -15.99 10.23 -2.41
CA VAL A 335 -15.67 11.01 -3.61
C VAL A 335 -16.69 10.65 -4.69
N LEU A 336 -17.31 11.66 -5.28
CA LEU A 336 -18.26 11.52 -6.37
C LEU A 336 -17.71 12.19 -7.62
N LYS A 337 -17.47 11.37 -8.65
CA LYS A 337 -17.08 11.79 -9.99
C LYS A 337 -17.97 11.10 -11.00
N ASP A 338 -18.64 11.89 -11.86
CA ASP A 338 -19.50 11.38 -12.94
C ASP A 338 -20.53 10.33 -12.47
N ASN A 339 -21.16 10.59 -11.30
CA ASN A 339 -22.10 9.70 -10.60
C ASN A 339 -21.53 8.36 -10.09
N VAL A 340 -20.21 8.20 -10.07
CA VAL A 340 -19.52 7.04 -9.49
C VAL A 340 -18.90 7.42 -8.15
N GLU A 341 -19.19 6.62 -7.13
CA GLU A 341 -18.66 6.79 -5.78
C GLU A 341 -17.34 6.00 -5.62
N MET A 342 -16.32 6.63 -5.05
CA MET A 342 -15.01 6.02 -4.78
C MET A 342 -14.37 6.60 -3.52
N ASP A 343 -13.31 5.94 -3.04
CA ASP A 343 -12.60 6.37 -1.82
C ASP A 343 -11.61 7.51 -2.08
N THR A 344 -10.91 7.44 -3.21
CA THR A 344 -9.90 8.41 -3.63
C THR A 344 -9.97 8.65 -5.13
N PHE A 345 -9.67 9.86 -5.56
CA PHE A 345 -9.54 10.21 -6.97
C PHE A 345 -8.19 10.89 -7.23
N GLN A 346 -7.46 10.40 -8.23
CA GLN A 346 -6.12 10.88 -8.55
C GLN A 346 -6.18 11.92 -9.67
N ILE A 347 -5.42 13.00 -9.51
CA ILE A 347 -5.24 14.04 -10.52
C ILE A 347 -3.74 14.29 -10.67
N GLU A 348 -3.29 14.56 -11.90
CA GLU A 348 -1.89 14.81 -12.22
C GLU A 348 -1.71 16.16 -12.93
N CYS A 349 -0.57 16.80 -12.69
CA CYS A 349 -0.17 18.01 -13.38
C CYS A 349 0.46 17.65 -14.74
N LEU A 350 -0.17 18.12 -15.82
CA LEU A 350 0.20 17.83 -17.21
C LEU A 350 1.31 18.76 -17.71
N LYS A 351 1.89 18.41 -18.86
CA LYS A 351 3.03 19.14 -19.45
C LYS A 351 2.73 20.59 -19.82
N ASP A 352 1.46 20.92 -20.05
CA ASP A 352 0.99 22.27 -20.37
C ASP A 352 0.70 23.13 -19.13
N GLY A 353 0.95 22.61 -17.92
CA GLY A 353 0.64 23.30 -16.67
C GLY A 353 -0.85 23.24 -16.29
N THR A 354 -1.63 22.34 -16.90
CA THR A 354 -3.02 22.09 -16.49
C THR A 354 -3.17 20.79 -15.70
N TRP A 355 -4.21 20.70 -14.88
CA TRP A 355 -4.55 19.46 -14.19
C TRP A 355 -5.31 18.52 -15.13
N SER A 356 -5.02 17.22 -15.06
CA SER A 356 -5.68 16.21 -15.88
C SER A 356 -7.20 16.16 -15.69
N ASN A 357 -7.69 16.57 -14.52
CA ASN A 357 -9.10 16.60 -14.16
C ASN A 357 -9.43 17.76 -13.21
N LYS A 358 -10.71 18.14 -13.17
CA LYS A 358 -11.25 19.02 -12.13
C LYS A 358 -11.44 18.26 -10.81
N ILE A 359 -11.32 18.97 -9.69
CA ILE A 359 -11.57 18.43 -8.35
C ILE A 359 -13.00 17.86 -8.26
N PRO A 360 -13.17 16.59 -7.86
CA PRO A 360 -14.47 15.98 -7.65
C PRO A 360 -15.15 16.50 -6.37
N THR A 361 -16.41 16.12 -6.15
CA THR A 361 -17.17 16.56 -4.96
C THR A 361 -17.25 15.45 -3.92
N CYS A 362 -17.41 15.81 -2.65
CA CYS A 362 -17.67 14.85 -1.58
C CYS A 362 -19.17 14.72 -1.34
N LYS A 363 -19.71 13.53 -1.61
CA LYS A 363 -21.11 13.20 -1.37
C LYS A 363 -21.24 12.53 -0.01
N ILE A 364 -22.19 12.98 0.80
CA ILE A 364 -22.50 12.36 2.09
C ILE A 364 -23.04 10.94 1.88
N VAL A 365 -22.60 10.00 2.70
CA VAL A 365 -23.03 8.61 2.67
C VAL A 365 -24.52 8.51 3.03
N ASP A 366 -25.26 7.65 2.32
CA ASP A 366 -26.69 7.42 2.49
C ASP A 366 -26.96 5.96 2.89
N CYS A 367 -27.54 5.75 4.08
CA CYS A 367 -27.91 4.43 4.60
C CYS A 367 -29.15 3.84 3.94
N ARG A 368 -29.79 4.57 3.01
CA ARG A 368 -31.03 4.18 2.34
C ARG A 368 -32.20 4.02 3.31
N ALA A 369 -33.33 3.59 2.75
CA ALA A 369 -34.54 3.31 3.52
C ALA A 369 -34.24 2.26 4.61
N PRO A 370 -34.60 2.53 5.87
CA PRO A 370 -34.44 1.56 6.94
C PRO A 370 -35.36 0.36 6.74
N GLY A 371 -34.96 -0.80 7.26
CA GLY A 371 -35.75 -2.03 7.14
C GLY A 371 -37.10 -1.92 7.86
N GLU A 372 -38.12 -2.59 7.34
CA GLU A 372 -39.43 -2.61 7.98
C GLU A 372 -39.40 -3.46 9.25
N LEU A 373 -40.04 -2.98 10.32
CA LEU A 373 -40.16 -3.71 11.58
C LEU A 373 -41.53 -4.37 11.67
N GLU A 374 -41.54 -5.70 11.70
CA GLU A 374 -42.76 -6.48 11.91
C GLU A 374 -43.42 -6.09 13.25
N HIS A 375 -44.71 -5.76 13.20
CA HIS A 375 -45.50 -5.25 14.32
C HIS A 375 -44.94 -3.98 14.98
N GLY A 376 -44.18 -3.19 14.22
CA GLY A 376 -43.60 -1.93 14.66
C GLY A 376 -43.81 -0.79 13.68
N LEU A 377 -43.19 0.34 14.02
CA LEU A 377 -43.19 1.59 13.28
C LEU A 377 -41.77 2.14 13.30
N VAL A 378 -41.39 2.82 12.23
CA VAL A 378 -40.14 3.60 12.16
C VAL A 378 -40.48 5.09 12.18
N THR A 379 -39.78 5.84 13.03
CA THR A 379 -39.91 7.29 13.14
C THR A 379 -38.58 7.94 12.84
N PHE A 380 -38.56 8.88 11.90
CA PHE A 380 -37.36 9.64 11.58
C PHE A 380 -37.21 10.80 12.58
N SER A 381 -35.99 11.06 13.03
CA SER A 381 -35.74 12.17 13.96
C SER A 381 -35.88 13.54 13.29
N THR A 382 -35.93 13.58 11.96
CA THR A 382 -36.07 14.79 11.14
C THR A 382 -37.34 14.72 10.30
N ARG A 383 -37.96 15.89 10.05
CA ARG A 383 -39.19 15.99 9.21
C ARG A 383 -38.97 15.63 7.74
N ASN A 384 -37.72 15.72 7.28
CA ASN A 384 -37.33 15.44 5.90
C ASN A 384 -36.97 13.96 5.68
N ASN A 385 -37.16 13.10 6.70
CA ASN A 385 -36.84 11.68 6.65
C ASN A 385 -35.41 11.39 6.18
N LEU A 386 -34.44 12.15 6.71
CA LEU A 386 -33.04 12.02 6.31
C LEU A 386 -32.50 10.61 6.62
N THR A 387 -31.81 10.03 5.63
CA THR A 387 -31.18 8.71 5.68
C THR A 387 -29.66 8.77 5.58
N THR A 388 -29.09 9.99 5.59
CA THR A 388 -27.67 10.23 5.40
C THR A 388 -26.88 10.10 6.69
N TYR A 389 -25.55 10.01 6.59
CA TYR A 389 -24.62 9.84 7.70
C TYR A 389 -24.96 10.73 8.91
N LYS A 390 -24.94 10.13 10.12
CA LYS A 390 -25.36 10.71 11.41
C LYS A 390 -26.87 10.98 11.58
N SER A 391 -27.70 10.73 10.58
CA SER A 391 -29.15 10.76 10.77
C SER A 391 -29.58 9.65 11.73
N GLU A 392 -30.66 9.90 12.47
CA GLU A 392 -31.19 8.96 13.46
C GLU A 392 -32.64 8.60 13.17
N ILE A 393 -32.97 7.32 13.36
CA ILE A 393 -34.33 6.79 13.36
C ILE A 393 -34.61 6.10 14.68
N ARG A 394 -35.89 5.96 15.01
CA ARG A 394 -36.36 5.18 16.15
C ARG A 394 -37.42 4.19 15.72
N TYR A 395 -37.17 2.94 16.00
CA TYR A 395 -38.18 1.89 15.96
C TYR A 395 -38.99 1.85 17.25
N SER A 396 -40.29 1.63 17.11
CA SER A 396 -41.23 1.42 18.21
C SER A 396 -42.19 0.29 17.88
N CYS A 397 -42.55 -0.55 18.85
CA CYS A 397 -43.57 -1.58 18.64
C CYS A 397 -44.98 -0.97 18.67
N GLN A 398 -45.94 -1.65 18.04
CA GLN A 398 -47.34 -1.25 18.02
C GLN A 398 -48.00 -1.50 19.40
N GLU A 399 -47.82 -0.55 20.31
CA GLU A 399 -48.49 -0.55 21.60
C GLU A 399 -50.02 -0.41 21.44
N PRO A 400 -50.82 -0.98 22.36
CA PRO A 400 -50.41 -1.73 23.55
C PRO A 400 -50.37 -3.26 23.33
N TYR A 401 -50.40 -3.73 22.08
CA TYR A 401 -50.51 -5.15 21.74
C TYR A 401 -49.16 -5.85 21.56
N TYR A 402 -48.12 -5.07 21.28
CA TYR A 402 -46.74 -5.55 21.18
C TYR A 402 -45.81 -4.72 22.07
N LYS A 403 -44.81 -5.39 22.66
CA LYS A 403 -43.76 -4.79 23.47
C LYS A 403 -42.39 -5.11 22.87
N MET A 404 -41.44 -4.19 22.99
CA MET A 404 -40.08 -4.41 22.49
C MET A 404 -39.30 -5.35 23.41
N LEU A 405 -38.70 -6.39 22.85
CA LEU A 405 -37.86 -7.32 23.60
C LEU A 405 -36.65 -6.59 24.22
N ASN A 406 -36.34 -6.90 25.48
CA ASN A 406 -35.23 -6.33 26.27
C ASN A 406 -35.29 -4.82 26.52
N ASN A 407 -36.42 -4.16 26.24
CA ASN A 407 -36.61 -2.71 26.47
C ASN A 407 -35.47 -1.83 25.89
N ILE A 408 -34.97 -2.21 24.72
CA ILE A 408 -33.96 -1.43 24.00
C ILE A 408 -34.58 -0.12 23.49
N THR A 409 -33.74 0.91 23.30
CA THR A 409 -34.22 2.26 22.94
C THR A 409 -34.84 2.36 21.55
N GLY A 410 -34.59 1.37 20.68
CA GLY A 410 -35.01 1.37 19.29
C GLY A 410 -34.28 2.38 18.40
N ILE A 411 -33.27 3.10 18.90
CA ILE A 411 -32.56 4.16 18.16
C ILE A 411 -31.48 3.55 17.26
N TYR A 412 -31.48 3.91 15.97
CA TYR A 412 -30.45 3.55 15.01
C TYR A 412 -29.87 4.82 14.39
N THR A 413 -28.55 4.85 14.23
CA THR A 413 -27.82 5.96 13.60
C THR A 413 -27.21 5.48 12.28
N CYS A 414 -27.29 6.31 11.25
CA CYS A 414 -26.63 6.02 9.97
C CYS A 414 -25.11 6.12 10.11
N SER A 415 -24.42 5.00 9.94
CA SER A 415 -22.95 4.90 10.05
C SER A 415 -22.22 5.42 8.82
N ALA A 416 -20.91 5.63 8.95
CA ALA A 416 -20.05 6.10 7.86
C ALA A 416 -19.94 5.08 6.70
N GLN A 417 -20.33 3.82 6.93
CA GLN A 417 -20.35 2.75 5.95
C GLN A 417 -21.69 2.61 5.22
N GLY A 418 -22.68 3.47 5.52
CA GLY A 418 -24.00 3.40 4.87
C GLY A 418 -24.90 2.30 5.46
N VAL A 419 -24.75 2.01 6.74
CA VAL A 419 -25.57 1.01 7.46
C VAL A 419 -26.21 1.64 8.70
N TRP A 420 -27.49 1.35 8.94
CA TRP A 420 -28.20 1.69 10.17
C TRP A 420 -27.69 0.86 11.34
N MET A 421 -27.21 1.51 12.41
CA MET A 421 -26.58 0.84 13.54
C MET A 421 -27.23 1.22 14.87
N ASN A 422 -27.59 0.23 15.66
CA ASN A 422 -27.98 0.36 17.07
C ASN A 422 -26.80 0.02 17.99
N LYS A 423 -26.74 0.69 19.15
CA LYS A 423 -25.64 0.50 20.13
C LYS A 423 -25.54 -0.92 20.71
N VAL A 424 -26.65 -1.65 20.77
CA VAL A 424 -26.73 -2.99 21.37
C VAL A 424 -26.88 -4.06 20.30
N LEU A 425 -27.79 -3.86 19.34
CA LEU A 425 -28.09 -4.85 18.30
C LEU A 425 -27.20 -4.76 17.05
N GLY A 426 -26.36 -3.73 16.94
CA GLY A 426 -25.61 -3.47 15.71
C GLY A 426 -26.56 -3.25 14.54
N ARG A 427 -26.43 -4.07 13.49
CA ARG A 427 -27.27 -4.00 12.28
C ARG A 427 -28.63 -4.70 12.43
N SER A 428 -28.77 -5.63 13.38
CA SER A 428 -29.99 -6.42 13.54
C SER A 428 -31.16 -5.55 13.97
N LEU A 429 -32.36 -5.80 13.43
CA LEU A 429 -33.59 -5.11 13.81
C LEU A 429 -34.06 -5.51 15.22
N PRO A 430 -34.82 -4.65 15.93
CA PRO A 430 -35.45 -5.03 17.19
C PRO A 430 -36.56 -6.07 16.95
N THR A 431 -37.02 -6.72 18.03
CA THR A 431 -38.12 -7.70 17.96
C THR A 431 -39.30 -7.24 18.80
N CYS A 432 -40.49 -7.21 18.20
CA CYS A 432 -41.75 -6.89 18.86
C CYS A 432 -42.47 -8.17 19.28
N LEU A 433 -42.67 -8.36 20.59
CA LEU A 433 -43.33 -9.53 21.17
C LEU A 433 -44.79 -9.22 21.52
N PRO A 434 -45.73 -10.14 21.26
CA PRO A 434 -47.11 -10.03 21.71
C PRO A 434 -47.22 -9.81 23.23
N VAL A 435 -48.03 -8.84 23.63
CA VAL A 435 -48.41 -8.64 25.03
C VAL A 435 -49.52 -9.63 25.38
N CYS A 436 -49.31 -10.45 26.40
CA CYS A 436 -50.27 -11.46 26.83
C CYS A 436 -51.07 -11.05 28.07
N GLY A 437 -52.27 -11.63 28.24
CA GLY A 437 -53.01 -11.64 29.50
C GLY A 437 -53.58 -10.30 29.96
N LEU A 438 -53.65 -9.28 29.10
CA LEU A 438 -54.10 -7.92 29.44
C LEU A 438 -55.37 -7.54 28.66
N PRO A 439 -56.55 -8.08 29.03
CA PRO A 439 -57.81 -7.73 28.36
C PRO A 439 -58.08 -6.22 28.48
N LYS A 440 -58.55 -5.59 27.39
CA LYS A 440 -58.87 -4.15 27.36
C LYS A 440 -60.20 -3.83 28.04
N PHE A 441 -61.06 -4.83 28.16
CA PHE A 441 -62.36 -4.72 28.81
C PHE A 441 -62.28 -5.30 30.23
N SER A 442 -62.79 -4.58 31.22
CA SER A 442 -62.83 -5.03 32.60
C SER A 442 -64.06 -5.90 32.86
N ARG A 443 -63.92 -6.85 33.80
CA ARG A 443 -65.03 -7.65 34.31
C ARG A 443 -65.79 -6.85 35.36
N LYS A 444 -67.13 -6.75 35.27
CA LYS A 444 -67.94 -6.22 36.40
C LYS A 444 -67.77 -7.11 37.64
N LEU A 445 -67.78 -6.49 38.83
CA LEU A 445 -67.54 -7.15 40.12
C LEU A 445 -68.31 -8.48 40.24
N MET A 446 -67.60 -9.55 40.58
CA MET A 446 -68.16 -10.90 40.62
C MET A 446 -68.96 -11.10 41.91
N ALA A 447 -70.29 -11.10 41.81
CA ALA A 447 -71.12 -11.78 42.80
C ALA A 447 -71.00 -13.30 42.57
N ARG A 448 -70.86 -14.09 43.64
CA ARG A 448 -70.87 -15.56 43.56
C ARG A 448 -72.27 -16.01 43.13
N ILE A 449 -72.47 -16.26 41.83
CA ILE A 449 -73.75 -16.71 41.26
C ILE A 449 -73.68 -18.22 40.98
N PHE A 450 -74.78 -18.92 41.22
CA PHE A 450 -74.96 -20.36 40.97
C PHE A 450 -75.21 -20.60 39.46
N ASN A 451 -74.60 -21.64 38.84
CA ASN A 451 -74.73 -22.06 37.41
C ASN A 451 -73.94 -21.31 36.30
N GLY A 452 -72.89 -20.54 36.64
CA GLY A 452 -72.13 -19.79 35.64
C GLY A 452 -72.92 -18.62 35.05
N ARG A 453 -72.31 -17.83 34.16
CA ARG A 453 -72.92 -16.62 33.60
C ARG A 453 -72.43 -16.33 32.17
N PRO A 454 -73.18 -15.56 31.37
CA PRO A 454 -72.67 -15.05 30.10
C PRO A 454 -71.40 -14.22 30.32
N ALA A 455 -70.34 -14.53 29.59
CA ALA A 455 -69.11 -13.76 29.60
C ALA A 455 -69.34 -12.38 28.99
N GLN A 456 -68.64 -11.36 29.48
CA GLN A 456 -68.71 -10.03 28.88
C GLN A 456 -67.85 -9.99 27.61
N LYS A 457 -68.41 -9.49 26.50
CA LYS A 457 -67.69 -9.38 25.22
C LYS A 457 -66.35 -8.66 25.41
N GLY A 458 -65.26 -9.28 24.92
CA GLY A 458 -63.90 -8.75 25.02
C GLY A 458 -63.13 -9.05 26.32
N THR A 459 -63.76 -9.64 27.34
CA THR A 459 -63.06 -10.01 28.60
C THR A 459 -62.28 -11.33 28.53
N THR A 460 -62.46 -12.09 27.45
CA THR A 460 -61.76 -13.36 27.18
C THR A 460 -61.16 -13.34 25.77
N PRO A 461 -60.23 -12.43 25.46
CA PRO A 461 -59.72 -12.21 24.09
C PRO A 461 -58.80 -13.32 23.56
N TRP A 462 -58.41 -14.27 24.40
CA TRP A 462 -57.55 -15.39 24.05
C TRP A 462 -58.31 -16.65 23.63
N ILE A 463 -59.60 -16.75 23.95
CA ILE A 463 -60.35 -17.98 23.67
C ILE A 463 -60.49 -18.19 22.16
N ALA A 464 -60.21 -19.41 21.72
CA ALA A 464 -60.33 -19.87 20.36
C ALA A 464 -61.48 -20.88 20.26
N MET A 465 -62.25 -20.79 19.18
CA MET A 465 -63.22 -21.80 18.81
C MET A 465 -62.61 -22.70 17.74
N LEU A 466 -62.50 -24.00 18.02
CA LEU A 466 -62.16 -25.02 17.03
C LEU A 466 -63.47 -25.47 16.37
N SER A 467 -63.53 -25.33 15.05
CA SER A 467 -64.76 -25.58 14.30
C SER A 467 -64.48 -26.31 13.01
N HIS A 468 -65.40 -27.20 12.64
CA HIS A 468 -65.43 -27.73 11.29
C HIS A 468 -65.51 -26.59 10.26
N LEU A 469 -65.18 -26.88 9.00
CA LEU A 469 -65.18 -25.86 7.94
C LEU A 469 -66.54 -25.13 7.79
N ASN A 470 -67.65 -25.82 8.09
CA ASN A 470 -69.01 -25.28 8.10
C ASN A 470 -69.32 -24.32 9.28
N GLY A 471 -68.38 -24.12 10.21
CA GLY A 471 -68.53 -23.24 11.37
C GLY A 471 -69.14 -23.90 12.62
N GLN A 472 -69.42 -25.20 12.59
CA GLN A 472 -69.93 -25.93 13.75
C GLN A 472 -68.80 -26.12 14.79
N PRO A 473 -68.96 -25.63 16.04
CA PRO A 473 -67.95 -25.82 17.09
C PRO A 473 -67.90 -27.26 17.58
N PHE A 474 -66.69 -27.76 17.83
CA PHE A 474 -66.50 -29.05 18.51
C PHE A 474 -65.59 -28.95 19.74
N CYS A 475 -64.65 -27.99 19.78
CA CYS A 475 -63.77 -27.75 20.94
C CYS A 475 -63.43 -26.27 21.13
N GLY A 476 -62.89 -25.94 22.29
CA GLY A 476 -62.24 -24.67 22.61
C GLY A 476 -60.72 -24.74 22.56
N GLY A 477 -60.07 -23.59 22.66
CA GLY A 477 -58.62 -23.45 22.75
C GLY A 477 -58.23 -22.07 23.28
N SER A 478 -56.93 -21.82 23.39
CA SER A 478 -56.39 -20.52 23.83
C SER A 478 -55.24 -20.07 22.94
N LEU A 479 -55.25 -18.80 22.51
CA LEU A 479 -54.15 -18.19 21.75
C LEU A 479 -52.91 -18.01 22.63
N LEU A 480 -51.77 -18.49 22.13
CA LEU A 480 -50.44 -18.29 22.69
C LEU A 480 -49.55 -17.56 21.66
N GLY A 481 -48.90 -16.48 22.10
CA GLY A 481 -48.10 -15.62 21.23
C GLY A 481 -48.89 -15.08 20.03
N SER A 482 -48.30 -15.18 18.83
CA SER A 482 -48.88 -14.67 17.58
C SER A 482 -49.40 -15.77 16.65
N SER A 483 -49.16 -17.05 16.92
CA SER A 483 -49.37 -18.08 15.87
C SER A 483 -49.74 -19.46 16.40
N TRP A 484 -50.02 -19.60 17.71
CA TRP A 484 -50.26 -20.90 18.32
C TRP A 484 -51.56 -20.93 19.10
N ILE A 485 -52.33 -22.02 18.99
CA ILE A 485 -53.45 -22.33 19.88
C ILE A 485 -53.08 -23.52 20.74
N VAL A 486 -53.27 -23.43 22.06
CA VAL A 486 -53.24 -24.58 22.97
C VAL A 486 -54.65 -25.09 23.20
N THR A 487 -54.83 -26.40 23.14
CA THR A 487 -56.12 -27.10 23.30
C THR A 487 -55.88 -28.49 23.91
N ALA A 488 -56.91 -29.32 24.03
CA ALA A 488 -56.80 -30.70 24.46
C ALA A 488 -56.41 -31.62 23.28
N ALA A 489 -55.65 -32.68 23.54
CA ALA A 489 -55.23 -33.61 22.50
C ALA A 489 -56.41 -34.42 21.94
N HIS A 490 -57.37 -34.79 22.80
CA HIS A 490 -58.57 -35.51 22.37
C HIS A 490 -59.48 -34.69 21.44
N CYS A 491 -59.30 -33.37 21.35
CA CYS A 491 -60.01 -32.54 20.38
C CYS A 491 -59.53 -32.72 18.95
N LEU A 492 -58.34 -33.28 18.75
CA LEU A 492 -57.65 -33.29 17.46
C LEU A 492 -57.59 -34.69 16.83
N HIS A 493 -58.41 -35.62 17.32
CA HIS A 493 -58.62 -36.93 16.72
C HIS A 493 -60.09 -37.37 16.84
N GLN A 494 -60.49 -38.36 16.03
CA GLN A 494 -61.81 -38.95 16.07
C GLN A 494 -61.97 -39.89 17.29
N SER A 495 -63.20 -40.22 17.67
CA SER A 495 -63.43 -41.20 18.74
C SER A 495 -62.81 -42.55 18.37
N LEU A 496 -62.01 -43.12 19.27
CA LEU A 496 -61.37 -44.41 19.06
C LEU A 496 -62.37 -45.56 19.19
N ASP A 497 -62.07 -46.69 18.54
CA ASP A 497 -62.84 -47.92 18.66
C ASP A 497 -62.71 -48.47 20.10
N PRO A 498 -63.81 -48.74 20.82
CA PRO A 498 -63.75 -49.37 22.14
C PRO A 498 -63.04 -50.73 22.14
N GLU A 499 -63.01 -51.44 21.01
CA GLU A 499 -62.30 -52.73 20.87
C GLU A 499 -60.79 -52.57 20.58
N ASP A 500 -60.38 -51.43 20.03
CA ASP A 500 -58.98 -51.05 19.78
C ASP A 500 -58.73 -49.57 20.17
N PRO A 501 -58.41 -49.29 21.45
CA PRO A 501 -58.26 -47.94 21.95
C PRO A 501 -56.88 -47.33 21.63
N THR A 502 -56.18 -47.82 20.61
CA THR A 502 -54.89 -47.28 20.18
C THR A 502 -55.07 -46.12 19.21
N LEU A 503 -54.29 -45.04 19.40
CA LEU A 503 -54.36 -43.86 18.54
C LEU A 503 -53.45 -44.04 17.32
N HIS A 504 -54.05 -44.04 16.12
CA HIS A 504 -53.32 -44.09 14.86
C HIS A 504 -53.32 -42.73 14.14
N ASN A 505 -52.40 -42.57 13.20
CA ASN A 505 -52.32 -41.35 12.39
C ASN A 505 -53.58 -41.10 11.54
N SER A 506 -54.33 -42.16 11.18
CA SER A 506 -55.61 -42.04 10.45
C SER A 506 -56.72 -41.42 11.28
N ASP A 507 -56.62 -41.48 12.61
CA ASP A 507 -57.64 -40.97 13.52
C ASP A 507 -57.45 -39.47 13.79
N LEU A 508 -56.25 -38.95 13.53
CA LEU A 508 -55.92 -37.54 13.69
C LEU A 508 -56.67 -36.70 12.66
N LEU A 509 -57.19 -35.55 13.12
CA LEU A 509 -57.73 -34.54 12.21
C LEU A 509 -56.59 -33.94 11.37
N SER A 510 -56.81 -33.78 10.07
CA SER A 510 -55.91 -33.04 9.20
C SER A 510 -56.08 -31.53 9.41
N PRO A 511 -55.02 -30.70 9.22
CA PRO A 511 -55.13 -29.24 9.18
C PRO A 511 -56.23 -28.70 8.25
N SER A 512 -56.64 -29.47 7.23
CA SER A 512 -57.73 -29.12 6.31
C SER A 512 -59.14 -29.32 6.87
N ASP A 513 -59.30 -30.10 7.94
CA ASP A 513 -60.62 -30.59 8.37
C ASP A 513 -61.35 -29.58 9.27
N PHE A 514 -60.61 -28.62 9.84
CA PHE A 514 -61.12 -27.62 10.75
C PHE A 514 -60.40 -26.28 10.61
N LYS A 515 -61.00 -25.26 11.23
CA LYS A 515 -60.46 -23.90 11.30
C LYS A 515 -60.53 -23.38 12.73
N ILE A 516 -59.71 -22.36 12.99
CA ILE A 516 -59.70 -21.63 14.25
C ILE A 516 -60.49 -20.33 14.07
N ILE A 517 -61.33 -19.99 15.03
CA ILE A 517 -62.02 -18.69 15.07
C ILE A 517 -61.68 -17.98 16.38
N LEU A 518 -61.08 -16.81 16.27
CA LEU A 518 -60.76 -15.90 17.38
C LEU A 518 -61.68 -14.69 17.36
N GLY A 519 -61.78 -13.98 18.49
CA GLY A 519 -62.61 -12.76 18.59
C GLY A 519 -64.12 -13.00 18.55
N LYS A 520 -64.53 -14.27 18.67
CA LYS A 520 -65.92 -14.72 18.64
C LYS A 520 -66.56 -14.62 20.02
N HIS A 521 -67.81 -14.15 20.09
CA HIS A 521 -68.59 -14.09 21.32
C HIS A 521 -69.87 -14.92 21.20
N TRP A 522 -70.61 -14.79 20.11
CA TRP A 522 -71.80 -15.60 19.84
C TRP A 522 -71.42 -17.01 19.40
N ARG A 523 -72.14 -18.02 19.91
CA ARG A 523 -71.88 -19.43 19.58
C ARG A 523 -72.11 -19.73 18.11
N LEU A 524 -73.24 -19.28 17.57
CA LEU A 524 -73.66 -19.57 16.18
C LEU A 524 -73.75 -18.34 15.29
N ARG A 525 -74.02 -17.14 15.86
CA ARG A 525 -74.04 -15.88 15.09
C ARG A 525 -72.62 -15.41 14.82
N SER A 526 -72.43 -14.62 13.78
CA SER A 526 -71.15 -13.95 13.51
C SER A 526 -70.99 -12.68 14.35
N ASP A 527 -69.76 -12.41 14.77
CA ASP A 527 -69.28 -11.12 15.31
C ASP A 527 -68.43 -10.39 14.26
N GLU A 528 -68.45 -9.06 14.27
CA GLU A 528 -67.62 -8.20 13.39
C GLU A 528 -66.11 -8.38 13.61
N ASN A 529 -65.70 -8.93 14.75
CA ASN A 529 -64.31 -9.09 15.16
C ASN A 529 -63.81 -10.54 14.99
N GLU A 530 -64.60 -11.41 14.35
CA GLU A 530 -64.19 -12.80 14.09
C GLU A 530 -63.02 -12.85 13.12
N GLN A 531 -61.96 -13.54 13.54
CA GLN A 531 -60.82 -13.84 12.67
C GLN A 531 -60.79 -15.34 12.43
N HIS A 532 -61.05 -15.74 11.18
CA HIS A 532 -61.02 -17.14 10.75
C HIS A 532 -59.63 -17.47 10.22
N LEU A 533 -58.97 -18.45 10.86
CA LEU A 533 -57.60 -18.83 10.56
C LEU A 533 -57.52 -20.30 10.19
N GLY A 534 -56.79 -20.60 9.12
CA GLY A 534 -56.45 -21.97 8.75
C GLY A 534 -55.42 -22.56 9.70
N VAL A 535 -55.36 -23.88 9.74
CA VAL A 535 -54.38 -24.63 10.52
C VAL A 535 -53.20 -24.99 9.61
N LYS A 536 -51.98 -24.83 10.12
CA LYS A 536 -50.74 -25.21 9.43
C LYS A 536 -50.23 -26.56 9.89
N HIS A 537 -50.17 -26.77 11.20
CA HIS A 537 -49.59 -27.97 11.79
C HIS A 537 -50.24 -28.28 13.14
N ILE A 538 -50.30 -29.56 13.49
CA ILE A 538 -50.88 -30.07 14.74
C ILE A 538 -49.80 -30.85 15.48
N THR A 539 -49.70 -30.66 16.79
CA THR A 539 -48.72 -31.37 17.62
C THR A 539 -49.37 -31.78 18.93
N LEU A 540 -49.65 -33.08 19.07
CA LEU A 540 -50.10 -33.65 20.34
C LEU A 540 -48.92 -33.79 21.31
N HIS A 541 -49.19 -33.82 22.60
CA HIS A 541 -48.16 -34.16 23.57
C HIS A 541 -47.59 -35.57 23.27
N PRO A 542 -46.25 -35.78 23.27
CA PRO A 542 -45.66 -37.08 22.92
C PRO A 542 -46.04 -38.24 23.85
N GLN A 543 -46.49 -37.91 25.07
CA GLN A 543 -46.92 -38.87 26.09
C GLN A 543 -48.44 -38.80 26.32
N TYR A 544 -49.20 -38.31 25.32
CA TYR A 544 -50.65 -38.33 25.38
C TYR A 544 -51.17 -39.76 25.33
N ASP A 545 -52.02 -40.13 26.30
CA ASP A 545 -52.69 -41.42 26.34
C ASP A 545 -54.21 -41.20 26.18
N PRO A 546 -54.83 -41.69 25.09
CA PRO A 546 -56.25 -41.44 24.81
C PRO A 546 -57.20 -42.26 25.69
N SER A 547 -56.72 -43.32 26.36
CA SER A 547 -57.53 -44.15 27.26
C SER A 547 -57.61 -43.56 28.67
N THR A 548 -56.52 -42.94 29.12
CA THR A 548 -56.39 -42.39 30.48
C THR A 548 -56.41 -40.87 30.54
N PHE A 549 -56.32 -40.19 29.39
CA PHE A 549 -56.20 -38.73 29.25
C PHE A 549 -54.92 -38.15 29.88
N GLU A 550 -53.91 -38.98 30.17
CA GLU A 550 -52.60 -38.49 30.60
C GLU A 550 -52.02 -37.57 29.51
N ASN A 551 -51.52 -36.41 29.92
CA ASN A 551 -50.99 -35.35 29.06
C ASN A 551 -51.92 -34.94 27.91
N ASP A 552 -53.22 -34.81 28.19
CA ASP A 552 -54.24 -34.35 27.24
C ASP A 552 -54.10 -32.85 26.90
N VAL A 553 -53.02 -32.52 26.19
CA VAL A 553 -52.70 -31.18 25.69
C VAL A 553 -52.13 -31.26 24.28
N ALA A 554 -52.50 -30.32 23.45
CA ALA A 554 -52.02 -30.21 22.08
C ALA A 554 -51.81 -28.75 21.67
N LEU A 555 -50.99 -28.57 20.64
CA LEU A 555 -50.66 -27.30 20.02
C LEU A 555 -51.06 -27.31 18.56
N VAL A 556 -51.68 -26.21 18.12
CA VAL A 556 -52.07 -25.97 16.74
C VAL A 556 -51.34 -24.73 16.24
N GLU A 557 -50.47 -24.90 15.25
CA GLU A 557 -49.82 -23.79 14.54
C GLU A 557 -50.80 -23.21 13.51
N LEU A 558 -50.96 -21.89 13.53
CA LEU A 558 -51.84 -21.18 12.61
C LEU A 558 -51.14 -20.94 11.26
N LEU A 559 -51.90 -21.04 10.16
CA LEU A 559 -51.39 -20.77 8.81
C LEU A 559 -51.06 -19.29 8.58
N GLY A 560 -51.78 -18.39 9.26
CA GLY A 560 -51.50 -16.97 9.33
C GLY A 560 -51.76 -16.44 10.74
N SER A 561 -50.97 -15.46 11.17
CA SER A 561 -51.11 -14.84 12.49
C SER A 561 -52.37 -13.96 12.56
N PRO A 562 -53.13 -13.96 13.68
CA PRO A 562 -54.21 -13.02 13.88
C PRO A 562 -53.67 -11.60 14.04
N VAL A 563 -54.50 -10.63 13.66
CA VAL A 563 -54.29 -9.23 14.02
C VAL A 563 -54.66 -9.04 15.48
N LEU A 564 -53.67 -8.82 16.33
CA LEU A 564 -53.89 -8.57 17.76
C LEU A 564 -54.59 -7.23 17.97
N ASN A 565 -55.68 -7.24 18.72
CA ASN A 565 -56.51 -6.07 19.00
C ASN A 565 -57.26 -6.25 20.33
N ALA A 566 -58.21 -5.36 20.65
CA ALA A 566 -58.94 -5.41 21.91
C ALA A 566 -59.75 -6.71 22.16
N PHE A 567 -60.05 -7.47 21.10
CA PHE A 567 -60.84 -8.72 21.14
C PHE A 567 -60.03 -9.99 20.85
N VAL A 568 -58.78 -9.85 20.36
CA VAL A 568 -57.88 -10.97 20.07
C VAL A 568 -56.50 -10.68 20.66
N MET A 569 -56.16 -11.37 21.75
CA MET A 569 -54.86 -11.25 22.43
C MET A 569 -54.48 -12.59 23.07
N PRO A 570 -53.19 -12.94 23.12
CA PRO A 570 -52.77 -14.19 23.72
C PRO A 570 -52.95 -14.22 25.24
N ILE A 571 -53.14 -15.41 25.79
CA ILE A 571 -53.06 -15.67 27.23
C ILE A 571 -51.59 -15.91 27.62
N CYS A 572 -51.19 -15.52 28.84
CA CYS A 572 -49.84 -15.80 29.32
C CYS A 572 -49.68 -17.27 29.75
N LEU A 573 -48.47 -17.81 29.64
CA LEU A 573 -48.13 -19.11 30.23
C LEU A 573 -47.89 -18.97 31.74
N PRO A 574 -48.18 -20.01 32.54
CA PRO A 574 -48.02 -19.96 34.00
C PRO A 574 -46.54 -19.86 34.39
N GLU A 575 -46.23 -19.09 35.43
CA GLU A 575 -44.86 -18.93 35.94
C GLU A 575 -44.52 -19.88 37.09
N GLY A 576 -45.54 -20.41 37.77
CA GLY A 576 -45.39 -21.35 38.88
C GLY A 576 -46.63 -22.22 39.09
N PRO A 577 -46.55 -23.15 40.06
CA PRO A 577 -47.65 -24.04 40.39
C PRO A 577 -48.83 -23.29 41.03
N GLN A 578 -50.01 -23.91 41.01
CA GLN A 578 -51.22 -23.34 41.60
C GLN A 578 -51.46 -23.91 42.99
N GLN A 579 -52.14 -23.12 43.82
CA GLN A 579 -52.47 -23.48 45.20
C GLN A 579 -53.93 -23.94 45.31
N GLU A 580 -54.20 -24.82 46.27
CA GLU A 580 -55.56 -25.21 46.62
C GLU A 580 -56.40 -23.97 46.98
N GLY A 581 -57.68 -23.97 46.57
CA GLY A 581 -58.61 -22.88 46.85
C GLY A 581 -58.40 -21.62 45.99
N ALA A 582 -57.38 -21.59 45.13
CA ALA A 582 -57.21 -20.51 44.17
C ALA A 582 -58.43 -20.45 43.22
N MET A 583 -59.01 -19.27 43.05
CA MET A 583 -60.14 -19.09 42.13
C MET A 583 -59.65 -19.03 40.69
N VAL A 584 -60.30 -19.79 39.82
CA VAL A 584 -60.05 -19.83 38.38
C VAL A 584 -61.34 -19.56 37.62
N ILE A 585 -61.22 -19.01 36.42
CA ILE A 585 -62.33 -18.81 35.49
C ILE A 585 -62.18 -19.82 34.35
N VAL A 586 -63.26 -20.55 34.08
CA VAL A 586 -63.38 -21.43 32.93
C VAL A 586 -64.40 -20.84 31.98
N SER A 587 -64.07 -20.79 30.69
CA SER A 587 -64.93 -20.20 29.66
C SER A 587 -65.14 -21.13 28.48
N GLY A 588 -66.35 -21.16 27.91
CA GLY A 588 -66.66 -21.99 26.75
C GLY A 588 -68.09 -21.85 26.21
N TRP A 589 -68.37 -22.55 25.11
CA TRP A 589 -69.67 -22.59 24.42
C TRP A 589 -70.36 -23.96 24.53
N GLY A 590 -69.84 -24.83 25.42
CA GLY A 590 -70.37 -26.15 25.71
C GLY A 590 -71.74 -26.11 26.37
N LYS A 591 -72.31 -27.29 26.57
CA LYS A 591 -73.64 -27.46 27.17
C LYS A 591 -73.63 -26.94 28.61
N GLN A 592 -74.69 -26.25 28.99
CA GLN A 592 -74.93 -25.91 30.39
C GLN A 592 -75.40 -27.15 31.18
N PHE A 593 -75.43 -27.06 32.51
CA PHE A 593 -75.94 -28.09 33.43
C PHE A 593 -77.34 -28.65 33.05
N LEU A 594 -78.18 -27.85 32.37
CA LEU A 594 -79.50 -28.24 31.86
C LEU A 594 -79.48 -28.85 30.43
N GLN A 595 -78.33 -29.28 29.93
CA GLN A 595 -78.14 -29.87 28.58
C GLN A 595 -78.50 -28.94 27.39
N ARG A 596 -78.67 -27.63 27.63
CA ARG A 596 -78.89 -26.61 26.58
C ARG A 596 -77.59 -25.91 26.23
N PHE A 597 -77.41 -25.60 24.94
CA PHE A 597 -76.29 -24.79 24.48
C PHE A 597 -76.58 -23.29 24.67
N PRO A 598 -75.60 -22.49 25.15
CA PRO A 598 -75.76 -21.05 25.31
C PRO A 598 -75.76 -20.31 23.96
N GLU A 599 -76.36 -19.12 23.91
CA GLU A 599 -76.29 -18.25 22.72
C GLU A 599 -74.92 -17.54 22.60
N THR A 600 -74.31 -17.22 23.74
CA THR A 600 -73.04 -16.49 23.85
C THR A 600 -72.01 -17.30 24.65
N LEU A 601 -70.76 -16.83 24.64
CA LEU A 601 -69.70 -17.37 25.48
C LEU A 601 -70.12 -17.33 26.95
N MET A 602 -69.96 -18.44 27.67
CA MET A 602 -70.22 -18.55 29.09
C MET A 602 -68.91 -18.55 29.87
N GLU A 603 -68.97 -18.16 31.14
CA GLU A 603 -67.87 -18.25 32.09
C GLU A 603 -68.37 -18.70 33.47
N ILE A 604 -67.51 -19.37 34.21
CA ILE A 604 -67.77 -19.75 35.60
C ILE A 604 -66.51 -19.61 36.44
N GLU A 605 -66.68 -19.13 37.67
CA GLU A 605 -65.60 -19.02 38.66
C GLU A 605 -65.70 -20.19 39.64
N ILE A 606 -64.63 -20.99 39.74
CA ILE A 606 -64.56 -22.19 40.57
C ILE A 606 -63.21 -22.25 41.30
N PRO A 607 -63.14 -22.86 42.50
CA PRO A 607 -61.88 -23.05 43.21
C PRO A 607 -61.11 -24.25 42.66
N ILE A 608 -59.77 -24.16 42.69
CA ILE A 608 -58.87 -25.32 42.53
C ILE A 608 -59.06 -26.28 43.71
N VAL A 609 -59.14 -27.56 43.40
CA VAL A 609 -59.29 -28.65 44.37
C VAL A 609 -57.94 -29.32 44.58
N ASP A 610 -57.62 -29.65 45.82
CA ASP A 610 -56.42 -30.43 46.15
C ASP A 610 -56.38 -31.75 45.36
N HIS A 611 -55.18 -32.09 44.89
CA HIS A 611 -54.95 -33.24 44.03
C HIS A 611 -55.32 -34.57 44.73
N GLY A 612 -54.98 -34.71 46.02
CA GLY A 612 -55.31 -35.91 46.79
C GLY A 612 -56.81 -36.06 47.04
N THR A 613 -57.50 -34.94 47.25
CA THR A 613 -58.97 -34.90 47.36
C THR A 613 -59.63 -35.31 46.05
N CYS A 614 -59.14 -34.80 44.91
CA CYS A 614 -59.67 -35.18 43.60
C CYS A 614 -59.43 -36.67 43.28
N GLN A 615 -58.24 -37.20 43.57
CA GLN A 615 -57.94 -38.63 43.41
C GLN A 615 -58.89 -39.53 44.22
N LYS A 616 -59.19 -39.16 45.47
CA LYS A 616 -60.13 -39.90 46.33
C LYS A 616 -61.56 -39.88 45.78
N ALA A 617 -61.99 -38.77 45.17
CA ALA A 617 -63.33 -38.66 44.58
C ALA A 617 -63.49 -39.56 43.34
N TYR A 618 -62.42 -39.77 42.57
CA TYR A 618 -62.43 -40.58 41.35
C TYR A 618 -62.04 -42.05 41.54
N ALA A 619 -61.41 -42.42 42.66
CA ALA A 619 -61.02 -43.79 42.96
C ALA A 619 -62.19 -44.82 42.90
N PRO A 620 -63.42 -44.54 43.41
CA PRO A 620 -64.55 -45.47 43.31
C PRO A 620 -64.99 -45.78 41.87
N LEU A 621 -64.68 -44.89 40.92
CA LEU A 621 -64.97 -45.07 39.50
C LEU A 621 -63.88 -45.83 38.74
N LYS A 622 -62.79 -46.22 39.39
CA LYS A 622 -61.60 -46.76 38.73
C LYS A 622 -60.98 -45.80 37.71
N LYS A 623 -61.17 -44.49 37.88
CA LYS A 623 -60.51 -43.43 37.09
C LYS A 623 -59.35 -42.84 37.90
N LYS A 624 -58.17 -42.76 37.28
CA LYS A 624 -56.94 -42.26 37.93
C LYS A 624 -56.72 -40.80 37.54
N VAL A 625 -56.52 -39.94 38.53
CA VAL A 625 -56.11 -38.54 38.32
C VAL A 625 -54.60 -38.46 38.51
N THR A 626 -53.86 -38.12 37.46
CA THR A 626 -52.39 -38.11 37.42
C THR A 626 -51.79 -36.72 37.63
N ARG A 627 -50.50 -36.63 37.91
CA ARG A 627 -49.80 -35.37 38.28
C ARG A 627 -49.82 -34.28 37.20
N ASP A 628 -50.05 -34.65 35.95
CA ASP A 628 -50.24 -33.78 34.79
C ASP A 628 -51.68 -33.26 34.68
N MET A 629 -52.57 -33.64 35.61
CA MET A 629 -53.95 -33.19 35.72
C MET A 629 -54.15 -32.30 36.95
N ILE A 630 -55.01 -31.29 36.82
CA ILE A 630 -55.47 -30.42 37.91
C ILE A 630 -56.99 -30.43 37.96
N CYS A 631 -57.56 -30.38 39.18
CA CYS A 631 -59.01 -30.40 39.36
C CYS A 631 -59.53 -29.05 39.85
N ALA A 632 -60.73 -28.70 39.42
CA ALA A 632 -61.43 -27.52 39.88
C ALA A 632 -62.93 -27.78 39.99
N GLY A 633 -63.59 -27.15 40.96
CA GLY A 633 -65.03 -27.31 41.18
C GLY A 633 -65.43 -27.20 42.64
N GLU A 634 -66.73 -27.11 42.88
CA GLU A 634 -67.30 -27.05 44.23
C GLU A 634 -67.67 -28.45 44.74
N LYS A 635 -67.41 -28.73 46.03
CA LYS A 635 -67.69 -30.04 46.65
C LYS A 635 -69.17 -30.46 46.55
N GLU A 636 -70.09 -29.51 46.65
CA GLU A 636 -71.54 -29.76 46.61
C GLU A 636 -72.06 -30.13 45.21
N GLY A 637 -71.22 -30.03 44.17
CA GLY A 637 -71.64 -30.13 42.77
C GLY A 637 -72.25 -28.82 42.25
N GLY A 638 -72.90 -28.87 41.08
CA GLY A 638 -73.60 -27.75 40.45
C GLY A 638 -72.74 -26.73 39.69
N LYS A 639 -71.40 -26.78 39.82
CA LYS A 639 -70.47 -25.92 39.07
C LYS A 639 -69.35 -26.74 38.44
N ASP A 640 -69.42 -26.95 37.13
CA ASP A 640 -68.41 -27.70 36.39
C ASP A 640 -68.37 -27.31 34.89
N ALA A 641 -67.25 -27.56 34.22
CA ALA A 641 -67.17 -27.54 32.75
C ALA A 641 -67.92 -28.75 32.18
N CYS A 642 -68.46 -28.64 30.96
CA CYS A 642 -69.29 -29.72 30.41
C CYS A 642 -69.03 -30.00 28.92
N ALA A 643 -69.76 -30.98 28.38
CA ALA A 643 -69.62 -31.42 27.00
C ALA A 643 -69.68 -30.23 26.01
N GLY A 644 -68.60 -30.04 25.25
CA GLY A 644 -68.41 -28.93 24.31
C GLY A 644 -67.50 -27.80 24.79
N ASP A 645 -66.97 -27.88 26.02
CA ASP A 645 -65.92 -26.98 26.53
C ASP A 645 -64.50 -27.55 26.41
N SER A 646 -64.36 -28.79 25.92
CA SER A 646 -63.08 -29.50 25.75
C SER A 646 -62.01 -28.64 25.09
N GLY A 647 -60.79 -28.65 25.65
CA GLY A 647 -59.68 -27.80 25.22
C GLY A 647 -59.80 -26.32 25.59
N GLY A 648 -60.94 -25.88 26.12
CA GLY A 648 -61.19 -24.50 26.54
C GLY A 648 -60.31 -24.04 27.71
N PRO A 649 -60.13 -22.72 27.86
CA PRO A 649 -59.25 -22.13 28.88
C PRO A 649 -59.80 -22.26 30.30
N MET A 650 -58.94 -22.67 31.22
CA MET A 650 -59.03 -22.37 32.65
C MET A 650 -57.94 -21.36 33.02
N VAL A 651 -58.33 -20.15 33.38
CA VAL A 651 -57.42 -19.01 33.59
C VAL A 651 -57.55 -18.41 34.99
N THR A 652 -56.50 -17.72 35.44
CA THR A 652 -56.57 -16.90 36.66
C THR A 652 -55.73 -15.63 36.52
N LEU A 653 -55.97 -14.69 37.43
CA LEU A 653 -55.32 -13.38 37.46
C LEU A 653 -54.13 -13.41 38.41
N ASN A 654 -52.93 -13.15 37.88
CA ASN A 654 -51.81 -12.75 38.72
C ASN A 654 -52.05 -11.30 39.19
N ARG A 655 -52.39 -11.13 40.46
CA ARG A 655 -52.73 -9.82 41.04
C ARG A 655 -51.54 -8.86 41.14
N GLU A 656 -50.32 -9.37 41.24
CA GLU A 656 -49.11 -8.53 41.33
C GLU A 656 -48.79 -7.87 39.99
N ARG A 657 -48.97 -8.61 38.89
CA ARG A 657 -48.66 -8.14 37.53
C ARG A 657 -49.87 -7.63 36.77
N GLY A 658 -51.08 -7.86 37.29
CA GLY A 658 -52.34 -7.54 36.61
C GLY A 658 -52.59 -8.37 35.34
N GLN A 659 -51.89 -9.51 35.17
CA GLN A 659 -51.94 -10.34 33.97
C GLN A 659 -52.69 -11.65 34.20
N TRP A 660 -53.55 -12.00 33.25
CA TRP A 660 -54.20 -13.30 33.18
C TRP A 660 -53.27 -14.34 32.57
N TYR A 661 -53.26 -15.55 33.14
CA TYR A 661 -52.49 -16.67 32.61
C TYR A 661 -53.30 -17.97 32.60
N LEU A 662 -52.89 -18.89 31.75
CA LEU A 662 -53.52 -20.18 31.56
C LEU A 662 -53.07 -21.18 32.63
N VAL A 663 -54.00 -21.72 33.39
CA VAL A 663 -53.77 -22.73 34.43
C VAL A 663 -53.94 -24.13 33.85
N GLY A 664 -55.00 -24.34 33.07
CA GLY A 664 -55.37 -25.64 32.54
C GLY A 664 -56.18 -25.54 31.25
N THR A 665 -56.27 -26.65 30.52
CA THR A 665 -57.22 -26.86 29.43
C THR A 665 -58.25 -27.91 29.83
N VAL A 666 -59.52 -27.68 29.56
CA VAL A 666 -60.60 -28.64 29.88
C VAL A 666 -60.28 -29.99 29.22
N SER A 667 -60.21 -31.06 30.01
CA SER A 667 -59.85 -32.40 29.54
C SER A 667 -61.04 -33.35 29.64
N TRP A 668 -61.40 -33.79 30.84
CA TRP A 668 -62.50 -34.74 31.04
C TRP A 668 -63.26 -34.51 32.35
N GLY A 669 -64.41 -35.17 32.50
CA GLY A 669 -65.25 -35.15 33.70
C GLY A 669 -66.28 -36.28 33.67
N ASP A 670 -66.83 -36.65 34.83
CA ASP A 670 -67.86 -37.70 34.95
C ASP A 670 -69.20 -37.08 35.36
N ASP A 671 -70.08 -36.86 34.38
CA ASP A 671 -71.38 -36.19 34.52
C ASP A 671 -71.32 -34.81 35.20
N CYS A 672 -71.31 -33.76 34.38
CA CYS A 672 -71.10 -32.37 34.78
C CYS A 672 -71.98 -31.94 35.97
N GLY A 673 -71.35 -31.40 37.02
CA GLY A 673 -72.05 -30.78 38.15
C GLY A 673 -72.70 -31.76 39.13
N LYS A 674 -72.34 -33.05 39.13
CA LYS A 674 -72.72 -33.97 40.22
C LYS A 674 -71.92 -33.69 41.50
N LYS A 675 -72.52 -33.99 42.65
CA LYS A 675 -71.86 -33.91 43.95
C LYS A 675 -70.65 -34.85 44.00
N ASP A 676 -69.54 -34.40 44.60
CA ASP A 676 -68.27 -35.12 44.68
C ASP A 676 -67.69 -35.50 43.29
N ARG A 677 -68.04 -34.73 42.25
CA ARG A 677 -67.42 -34.77 40.91
C ARG A 677 -66.79 -33.42 40.60
N TYR A 678 -65.52 -33.43 40.23
CA TYR A 678 -64.75 -32.24 39.90
C TYR A 678 -64.33 -32.26 38.43
N GLY A 679 -64.32 -31.12 37.76
CA GLY A 679 -63.76 -31.01 36.42
C GLY A 679 -62.26 -31.32 36.44
N VAL A 680 -61.80 -32.12 35.49
CA VAL A 680 -60.38 -32.48 35.33
C VAL A 680 -59.82 -31.75 34.10
N TYR A 681 -58.70 -31.08 34.31
CA TYR A 681 -58.05 -30.23 33.33
C TYR A 681 -56.60 -30.71 33.14
N SER A 682 -56.10 -30.63 31.92
CA SER A 682 -54.66 -30.83 31.67
C SER A 682 -53.88 -29.67 32.28
N TYR A 683 -52.91 -29.98 33.13
CA TYR A 683 -52.23 -29.00 33.96
C TYR A 683 -51.09 -28.32 33.17
N ILE A 684 -51.33 -27.09 32.70
CA ILE A 684 -50.42 -26.39 31.79
C ILE A 684 -49.06 -26.10 32.43
N HIS A 685 -48.99 -25.93 33.75
CA HIS A 685 -47.71 -25.77 34.43
C HIS A 685 -46.83 -27.03 34.29
N HIS A 686 -47.42 -28.24 34.35
CA HIS A 686 -46.70 -29.49 34.16
C HIS A 686 -46.07 -29.59 32.76
N ASN A 687 -46.81 -29.18 31.73
CA ASN A 687 -46.41 -29.28 30.33
C ASN A 687 -45.79 -28.01 29.75
N LYS A 688 -45.52 -27.00 30.58
CA LYS A 688 -45.03 -25.67 30.15
C LYS A 688 -43.75 -25.77 29.32
N ASP A 689 -42.77 -26.56 29.77
CA ASP A 689 -41.47 -26.66 29.09
C ASP A 689 -41.61 -27.25 27.69
N TRP A 690 -42.50 -28.24 27.52
CA TRP A 690 -42.84 -28.78 26.21
C TRP A 690 -43.52 -27.72 25.34
N ILE A 691 -44.49 -26.99 25.88
CA ILE A 691 -45.16 -25.90 25.16
C ILE A 691 -44.16 -24.85 24.70
N GLN A 692 -43.27 -24.38 25.57
CA GLN A 692 -42.27 -23.37 25.24
C GLN A 692 -41.24 -23.88 24.23
N ARG A 693 -40.86 -25.16 24.30
CA ARG A 693 -39.92 -25.77 23.36
C ARG A 693 -40.49 -25.84 21.94
N VAL A 694 -41.75 -26.25 21.80
CA VAL A 694 -42.42 -26.36 20.50
C VAL A 694 -42.72 -24.97 19.93
N THR A 695 -43.31 -24.08 20.73
CA THR A 695 -43.77 -22.78 20.26
C THR A 695 -42.67 -21.71 20.18
N ARG A 696 -41.53 -21.94 20.86
CA ARG A 696 -40.44 -20.97 21.07
C ARG A 696 -40.88 -19.67 21.74
N LEU A 697 -42.00 -19.69 22.46
CA LEU A 697 -42.57 -18.51 23.10
C LEU A 697 -41.78 -18.08 24.34
N ARG A 698 -41.73 -16.76 24.54
CA ARG A 698 -41.29 -16.09 25.77
C ARG A 698 -42.47 -15.25 26.30
N ASN A 699 -42.68 -15.24 27.62
CA ASN A 699 -43.72 -14.40 28.25
C ASN A 699 -43.39 -12.90 28.16
#